data_AF-R9SJ81-F1
#
_entry.id   AF-R9SJ81-F1
#
_cell.length_a   1.000
_cell.length_b   1.000
_cell.length_c   1.000
_cell.angle_alpha   90.00
_cell.angle_beta   90.00
_cell.angle_gamma   90.00
#
_symmetry.space_group_name_H-M   'P 1'
#
loop_
_entity.id
_entity.type
_entity.pdbx_description
1 polymer ?
#
loop_
_entity_poly.entity_id
_entity_poly.type
_entity_poly.pdbx_seq_one_letter_code
_entity_poly.pdbx_strand_id
1 'polypeptide(L)'
;MVNMISYEEFEQIVVKILERDIASNQDQKSAIQAGLNQSLFIVAGPGSGKTTVIVLKILKYLFVDDVEPEEIVATTFTRKAADELTSRILDWGYKIKDYLLNESMNKGYEFEKIRKIAHIDFNQILTGTVDSVAQDLLRVNRQPGTNLPNVIESFVTESAMTNVGLYRNDRYLNEDLQKYLGELKGRDKIKNPSMMSQMILSIKNKMYYDVVDMEEVRQTSTDPGQIQVLDAIDEYEKELRGRNSIDFPMLEDLFLEKLENEEFEDFLSNVKIVLVDEYQDTNLLQEKIYFKIAEFAIRNGGNITVVGDDDQSLYRFRGATVDLFTNFPRRASESLGIYVNVINLKENYRSTENIINLCNHFAELDEKYQNARVSHKPPIVCPENNKGKNIPIIGLFRNTQEILARDLSNLISELINKGTVRRKVQNIVDTKSFEKLNNSNNLALKSKDKEDRYIEISLDSEDGSASDIAFLTYSTKETSRGHNYKFPYYLRKTLEKRNVEVFNPRGQDIQDIEAVQIFCGLMLECIDPDMKIQKMDKNIPKSSFRIMRRWRENARKFMDKDPEPVSPITLKEFVELWQLRKPYKMDKWPSSVRLMDLAYKLLTWIDYLQEDVEGIVYLEAITQTINQTGFFNEYGSEIYFDTESKEIKSINELYWNVFIPIASGGVSIEEELLETLPDNRLNIMSIHQSKGLEFPLVIVDVGSEFDKDLANTSFLRFPKKGGQDQELEDRIRKYSKDMKIVKRDQVDRSFDDLTRRYFVAFSRAQDVLILVGLTSNIYGYDTKDKHRNIPNIALGWNRDEEFIGFNEMYMI
;
A
#
# COMPACT_ATOMS: atom_id res chain seq x y z
N MET A 1 -26.37 -3.95 -36.28
CA MET A 1 -25.31 -3.00 -35.87
C MET A 1 -24.12 -3.25 -36.79
N VAL A 2 -23.55 -2.20 -37.36
CA VAL A 2 -22.36 -2.32 -38.19
C VAL A 2 -21.17 -2.21 -37.25
N ASN A 3 -20.60 -3.35 -36.84
CA ASN A 3 -19.39 -3.38 -36.02
C ASN A 3 -18.27 -2.63 -36.77
N MET A 4 -17.45 -1.85 -36.06
CA MET A 4 -16.38 -1.07 -36.70
C MET A 4 -15.39 -2.02 -37.38
N ILE A 5 -14.91 -3.01 -36.62
CA ILE A 5 -14.05 -4.11 -37.08
C ILE A 5 -14.51 -5.47 -36.53
N SER A 6 -14.04 -6.56 -37.13
CA SER A 6 -14.25 -7.92 -36.58
C SER A 6 -13.25 -8.20 -35.44
N TYR A 7 -13.53 -9.23 -34.64
CA TYR A 7 -12.60 -9.66 -33.59
C TYR A 7 -11.26 -10.16 -34.18
N GLU A 8 -11.29 -10.86 -35.31
CA GLU A 8 -10.08 -11.33 -36.01
C GLU A 8 -9.24 -10.16 -36.51
N GLU A 9 -9.87 -9.10 -37.01
CA GLU A 9 -9.17 -7.86 -37.39
C GLU A 9 -8.57 -7.18 -36.15
N PHE A 10 -9.33 -7.08 -35.04
CA PHE A 10 -8.82 -6.54 -33.77
C PHE A 10 -7.61 -7.32 -33.26
N GLU A 11 -7.66 -8.66 -33.24
CA GLU A 11 -6.56 -9.53 -32.82
C GLU A 11 -5.30 -9.28 -33.66
N GLN A 12 -5.44 -9.19 -34.99
CA GLN A 12 -4.32 -8.88 -35.88
C GLN A 12 -3.71 -7.51 -35.60
N ILE A 13 -4.53 -6.50 -35.31
CA ILE A 13 -4.06 -5.16 -34.98
C ILE A 13 -3.30 -5.18 -33.66
N VAL A 14 -3.82 -5.85 -32.63
CA VAL A 14 -3.16 -5.96 -31.32
C VAL A 14 -1.78 -6.61 -31.47
N VAL A 15 -1.67 -7.71 -32.20
CA VAL A 15 -0.38 -8.38 -32.43
C VAL A 15 0.58 -7.48 -33.22
N LYS A 16 0.11 -6.81 -34.27
CA LYS A 16 0.95 -6.02 -35.18
C LYS A 16 1.36 -4.66 -34.63
N ILE A 17 0.46 -3.96 -33.95
CA ILE A 17 0.63 -2.56 -33.54
C ILE A 17 1.01 -2.43 -32.07
N LEU A 18 0.50 -3.32 -31.23
CA LEU A 18 0.82 -3.30 -29.79
C LEU A 18 1.90 -4.32 -29.42
N GLU A 19 2.34 -5.16 -30.36
CA GLU A 19 3.35 -6.21 -30.15
C GLU A 19 2.98 -7.16 -29.00
N ARG A 20 1.67 -7.42 -28.84
CA ARG A 20 1.13 -8.33 -27.83
C ARG A 20 0.56 -9.59 -28.48
N ASP A 21 1.21 -10.73 -28.23
CA ASP A 21 0.70 -12.02 -28.68
C ASP A 21 -0.41 -12.53 -27.76
N ILE A 22 -1.65 -12.15 -28.07
CA ILE A 22 -2.86 -12.70 -27.44
C ILE A 22 -3.40 -13.93 -28.15
N ALA A 23 -2.85 -14.28 -29.32
CA ALA A 23 -3.36 -15.35 -30.16
C ALA A 23 -2.91 -16.74 -29.67
N SER A 24 -1.69 -16.83 -29.13
CA SER A 24 -1.12 -18.07 -28.60
C SER A 24 -1.66 -18.46 -27.22
N ASN A 25 -2.14 -17.50 -26.43
CA ASN A 25 -2.72 -17.76 -25.10
C ASN A 25 -4.26 -17.85 -25.18
N GLN A 26 -4.79 -19.07 -25.12
CA GLN A 26 -6.23 -19.31 -25.18
C GLN A 26 -7.00 -18.72 -23.99
N ASP A 27 -6.43 -18.75 -22.78
CA ASP A 27 -7.11 -18.24 -21.58
C ASP A 27 -7.31 -16.71 -21.68
N GLN A 28 -6.28 -15.97 -22.12
CA GLN A 28 -6.38 -14.53 -22.39
C GLN A 28 -7.34 -14.23 -23.54
N LYS A 29 -7.22 -14.97 -24.65
CA LYS A 29 -8.11 -14.83 -25.82
C LYS A 29 -9.58 -14.99 -25.43
N SER A 30 -9.89 -16.06 -24.69
CA SER A 30 -11.24 -16.34 -24.20
C SER A 30 -11.79 -15.22 -23.31
N ALA A 31 -10.96 -14.64 -22.45
CA ALA A 31 -11.37 -13.53 -21.58
C ALA A 31 -11.69 -12.24 -22.37
N ILE A 32 -10.86 -11.91 -23.37
CA ILE A 32 -11.02 -10.71 -24.21
C ILE A 32 -12.21 -10.89 -25.17
N GLN A 33 -12.38 -12.07 -25.75
CA GLN A 33 -13.40 -12.33 -26.77
C GLN A 33 -14.83 -12.39 -26.19
N ALA A 34 -14.99 -12.66 -24.89
CA ALA A 34 -16.30 -12.81 -24.25
C ALA A 34 -17.25 -11.63 -24.56
N GLY A 35 -18.51 -11.98 -24.84
CA GLY A 35 -19.54 -11.05 -25.33
C GLY A 35 -20.15 -10.14 -24.26
N LEU A 36 -20.95 -9.16 -24.70
CA LEU A 36 -21.58 -8.15 -23.83
C LEU A 36 -22.50 -8.75 -22.75
N ASN A 37 -23.06 -9.93 -22.97
CA ASN A 37 -23.94 -10.61 -22.03
C ASN A 37 -23.22 -11.68 -21.16
N GLN A 38 -21.89 -11.72 -21.19
CA GLN A 38 -21.10 -12.72 -20.46
C GLN A 38 -20.33 -12.05 -19.32
N SER A 39 -20.78 -12.29 -18.09
CA SER A 39 -20.05 -11.89 -16.90
C SER A 39 -18.92 -12.87 -16.60
N LEU A 40 -17.76 -12.34 -16.20
CA LEU A 40 -16.52 -13.11 -16.04
C LEU A 40 -15.97 -13.03 -14.62
N PHE A 41 -15.43 -14.15 -14.15
CA PHE A 41 -14.57 -14.26 -12.99
C PHE A 41 -13.19 -14.73 -13.46
N ILE A 42 -12.23 -13.79 -13.50
CA ILE A 42 -10.88 -14.04 -14.00
C ILE A 42 -9.95 -14.23 -12.81
N VAL A 43 -9.52 -15.47 -12.61
CA VAL A 43 -8.53 -15.83 -11.58
C VAL A 43 -7.17 -15.85 -12.23
N ALA A 44 -6.27 -14.97 -11.80
CA ALA A 44 -5.07 -14.67 -12.58
C ALA A 44 -3.83 -14.59 -11.71
N GLY A 45 -2.88 -15.51 -11.94
CA GLY A 45 -1.62 -15.56 -11.20
C GLY A 45 -0.76 -14.28 -11.37
N PRO A 46 0.30 -14.10 -10.57
CA PRO A 46 1.29 -13.04 -10.80
C PRO A 46 1.88 -13.16 -12.20
N GLY A 47 2.14 -12.01 -12.84
CA GLY A 47 2.78 -11.98 -14.16
C GLY A 47 1.93 -12.51 -15.32
N SER A 48 0.64 -12.78 -15.12
CA SER A 48 -0.25 -13.36 -16.14
C SER A 48 -0.87 -12.38 -17.12
N GLY A 49 -0.58 -11.09 -16.97
CA GLY A 49 -1.12 -10.04 -17.84
C GLY A 49 -2.56 -9.63 -17.50
N LYS A 50 -2.98 -9.68 -16.23
CA LYS A 50 -4.28 -9.20 -15.72
C LYS A 50 -4.72 -7.87 -16.36
N THR A 51 -3.93 -6.82 -16.13
CA THR A 51 -4.21 -5.48 -16.63
C THR A 51 -4.20 -5.45 -18.18
N THR A 52 -3.35 -6.23 -18.84
CA THR A 52 -3.36 -6.36 -20.31
C THR A 52 -4.70 -6.91 -20.80
N VAL A 53 -5.23 -7.96 -20.16
CA VAL A 53 -6.55 -8.53 -20.50
C VAL A 53 -7.66 -7.51 -20.28
N ILE A 54 -7.64 -6.76 -19.18
CA ILE A 54 -8.65 -5.72 -18.90
C ILE A 54 -8.61 -4.62 -19.96
N VAL A 55 -7.44 -4.06 -20.26
CA VAL A 55 -7.30 -2.99 -21.26
C VAL A 55 -7.75 -3.47 -22.63
N LEU A 56 -7.28 -4.63 -23.08
CA LEU A 56 -7.66 -5.16 -24.39
C LEU A 56 -9.14 -5.52 -24.47
N LYS A 57 -9.75 -5.94 -23.35
CA LYS A 57 -11.19 -6.19 -23.27
C LYS A 57 -12.00 -4.88 -23.38
N ILE A 58 -11.55 -3.79 -22.75
CA ILE A 58 -12.13 -2.45 -22.92
C ILE A 58 -12.03 -2.01 -24.38
N LEU A 59 -10.84 -2.09 -25.00
CA LEU A 59 -10.66 -1.70 -26.40
C LEU A 59 -11.49 -2.57 -27.35
N LYS A 60 -11.64 -3.87 -27.06
CA LYS A 60 -12.53 -4.77 -27.79
C LYS A 60 -13.99 -4.32 -27.68
N TYR A 61 -14.47 -3.92 -26.50
CA TYR A 61 -15.82 -3.38 -26.35
C TYR A 61 -16.06 -2.15 -27.22
N LEU A 62 -15.09 -1.23 -27.26
CA LEU A 62 -15.17 -0.01 -28.07
C LEU A 62 -15.14 -0.29 -29.58
N PHE A 63 -14.13 -1.03 -30.05
CA PHE A 63 -13.88 -1.19 -31.49
C PHE A 63 -14.67 -2.34 -32.14
N VAL A 64 -15.00 -3.40 -31.39
CA VAL A 64 -15.64 -4.61 -31.93
C VAL A 64 -17.12 -4.64 -31.57
N ASP A 65 -17.47 -4.33 -30.32
CA ASP A 65 -18.84 -4.49 -29.80
C ASP A 65 -19.68 -3.20 -29.86
N ASP A 66 -19.12 -2.08 -30.33
CA ASP A 66 -19.82 -0.79 -30.51
C ASP A 66 -20.39 -0.23 -29.18
N VAL A 67 -19.62 -0.40 -28.10
CA VAL A 67 -19.89 0.22 -26.79
C VAL A 67 -19.30 1.63 -26.77
N GLU A 68 -20.05 2.61 -26.27
CA GLU A 68 -19.55 3.97 -26.14
C GLU A 68 -18.67 4.10 -24.89
N PRO A 69 -17.60 4.94 -24.91
CA PRO A 69 -16.70 5.12 -23.77
C PRO A 69 -17.38 5.41 -22.44
N GLU A 70 -18.41 6.26 -22.43
CA GLU A 70 -19.18 6.64 -21.23
C GLU A 70 -20.03 5.48 -20.64
N GLU A 71 -20.20 4.38 -21.38
CA GLU A 71 -20.93 3.18 -20.93
C GLU A 71 -20.02 2.21 -20.13
N ILE A 72 -18.74 2.56 -19.93
CA ILE A 72 -17.73 1.70 -19.31
C ILE A 72 -17.26 2.29 -17.98
N VAL A 73 -17.39 1.49 -16.92
CA VAL A 73 -16.79 1.72 -15.60
C VAL A 73 -15.70 0.69 -15.37
N ALA A 74 -14.48 1.13 -15.10
CA ALA A 74 -13.34 0.26 -14.82
C ALA A 74 -12.61 0.71 -13.56
N THR A 75 -12.70 -0.09 -12.49
CA THR A 75 -12.14 0.27 -11.18
C THR A 75 -10.95 -0.59 -10.80
N THR A 76 -10.10 -0.05 -9.93
CA THR A 76 -8.97 -0.76 -9.31
C THR A 76 -8.92 -0.46 -7.80
N PHE A 77 -8.05 -1.16 -7.06
CA PHE A 77 -7.91 -0.95 -5.61
C PHE A 77 -7.05 0.26 -5.22
N THR A 78 -6.09 0.67 -6.06
CA THR A 78 -5.16 1.78 -5.76
C THR A 78 -5.18 2.83 -6.86
N ARG A 79 -4.97 4.10 -6.49
CA ARG A 79 -4.89 5.22 -7.46
C ARG A 79 -3.85 4.96 -8.54
N LYS A 80 -2.65 4.52 -8.15
CA LYS A 80 -1.59 4.08 -9.08
C LYS A 80 -2.05 3.04 -10.11
N ALA A 81 -2.77 2.00 -9.68
CA ALA A 81 -3.27 1.00 -10.61
C ALA A 81 -4.34 1.57 -11.55
N ALA A 82 -5.17 2.50 -11.08
CA ALA A 82 -6.13 3.21 -11.92
C ALA A 82 -5.45 4.13 -12.95
N ASP A 83 -4.40 4.85 -12.56
CA ASP A 83 -3.63 5.72 -13.45
C ASP A 83 -2.89 4.90 -14.51
N GLU A 84 -2.28 3.77 -14.11
CA GLU A 84 -1.65 2.84 -15.04
C GLU A 84 -2.66 2.23 -16.04
N LEU A 85 -3.83 1.83 -15.55
CA LEU A 85 -4.93 1.34 -16.38
C LEU A 85 -5.35 2.40 -17.40
N THR A 86 -5.59 3.63 -16.95
CA THR A 86 -5.99 4.78 -17.79
C THR A 86 -4.92 5.11 -18.82
N SER A 87 -3.65 5.17 -18.41
CA SER A 87 -2.53 5.44 -19.32
C SER A 87 -2.42 4.38 -20.42
N ARG A 88 -2.63 3.09 -20.09
CA ARG A 88 -2.59 2.01 -21.10
C ARG A 88 -3.79 2.06 -22.04
N ILE A 89 -4.99 2.36 -21.53
CA ILE A 89 -6.18 2.55 -22.36
C ILE A 89 -5.94 3.67 -23.37
N LEU A 90 -5.41 4.81 -22.92
CA LEU A 90 -5.11 5.95 -23.79
C LEU A 90 -4.04 5.59 -24.82
N ASP A 91 -2.87 5.10 -24.39
CA ASP A 91 -1.76 4.77 -25.29
C ASP A 91 -2.17 3.73 -26.35
N TRP A 92 -2.74 2.61 -25.94
CA TRP A 92 -3.11 1.53 -26.86
C TRP A 92 -4.35 1.90 -27.69
N GLY A 93 -5.31 2.59 -27.08
CA GLY A 93 -6.51 3.07 -27.75
C GLY A 93 -6.19 4.02 -28.90
N TYR A 94 -5.35 5.03 -28.67
CA TYR A 94 -4.93 5.97 -29.72
C TYR A 94 -4.11 5.28 -30.82
N LYS A 95 -3.19 4.37 -30.48
CA LYS A 95 -2.45 3.58 -31.48
C LYS A 95 -3.37 2.79 -32.41
N ILE A 96 -4.39 2.12 -31.87
CA ILE A 96 -5.39 1.39 -32.67
C ILE A 96 -6.25 2.37 -33.49
N LYS A 97 -6.75 3.44 -32.86
CA LYS A 97 -7.58 4.46 -33.52
C LYS A 97 -6.85 5.08 -34.72
N ASP A 98 -5.61 5.50 -34.56
CA ASP A 98 -4.79 6.10 -35.62
C ASP A 98 -4.50 5.11 -36.75
N TYR A 99 -4.19 3.86 -36.41
CA TYR A 99 -4.00 2.81 -37.40
C TYR A 99 -5.27 2.60 -38.25
N LEU A 100 -6.43 2.50 -37.61
CA LEU A 100 -7.71 2.31 -38.29
C LEU A 100 -8.09 3.50 -39.17
N LEU A 101 -7.88 4.73 -38.70
CA LEU A 101 -8.14 5.94 -39.50
C LEU A 101 -7.22 6.00 -40.74
N ASN A 102 -5.94 5.66 -40.60
CA ASN A 102 -5.01 5.62 -41.72
C ASN A 102 -5.35 4.52 -42.74
N GLU A 103 -5.67 3.31 -42.28
CA GLU A 103 -6.11 2.22 -43.15
C GLU A 103 -7.43 2.54 -43.85
N SER A 104 -8.36 3.22 -43.17
CA SER A 104 -9.67 3.59 -43.73
C SER A 104 -9.55 4.52 -44.94
N MET A 105 -8.56 5.42 -44.94
CA MET A 105 -8.24 6.29 -46.08
C MET A 105 -7.69 5.49 -47.28
N ASN A 106 -7.03 4.36 -47.03
CA ASN A 106 -6.41 3.53 -48.07
C ASN A 106 -7.36 2.45 -48.63
N LYS A 107 -8.28 1.92 -47.81
CA LYS A 107 -9.17 0.81 -48.17
C LYS A 107 -10.61 1.21 -48.50
N GLY A 108 -10.96 2.49 -48.40
CA GLY A 108 -12.29 2.99 -48.76
C GLY A 108 -13.40 2.53 -47.81
N TYR A 109 -13.16 2.58 -46.49
CA TYR A 109 -14.19 2.26 -45.50
C TYR A 109 -15.40 3.19 -45.61
N GLU A 110 -16.57 2.71 -45.20
CA GLU A 110 -17.79 3.51 -45.13
C GLU A 110 -17.61 4.74 -44.23
N PHE A 111 -18.10 5.89 -44.67
CA PHE A 111 -17.97 7.17 -43.95
C PHE A 111 -18.49 7.10 -42.50
N GLU A 112 -19.55 6.32 -42.25
CA GLU A 112 -20.08 6.12 -40.90
C GLU A 112 -19.09 5.41 -39.97
N LYS A 113 -18.35 4.41 -40.45
CA LYS A 113 -17.30 3.73 -39.67
C LYS A 113 -16.17 4.68 -39.30
N ILE A 114 -15.70 5.47 -40.26
CA ILE A 114 -14.64 6.47 -40.04
C ILE A 114 -15.09 7.49 -39.00
N ARG A 115 -16.33 7.98 -39.13
CA ARG A 115 -16.90 8.94 -38.18
C ARG A 115 -16.94 8.35 -36.78
N LYS A 116 -17.44 7.13 -36.60
CA LYS A 116 -17.50 6.46 -35.29
C LYS A 116 -16.11 6.34 -34.65
N ILE A 117 -15.14 5.78 -35.38
CA ILE A 117 -13.76 5.64 -34.89
C ILE A 117 -13.18 6.99 -34.49
N ALA A 118 -13.38 8.04 -35.30
CA ALA A 118 -12.88 9.37 -35.01
C ALA A 118 -13.48 10.00 -33.73
N HIS A 119 -14.73 9.67 -33.40
CA HIS A 119 -15.46 10.24 -32.25
C HIS A 119 -15.17 9.54 -30.92
N ILE A 120 -14.53 8.36 -30.92
CA ILE A 120 -14.15 7.67 -29.68
C ILE A 120 -13.25 8.59 -28.85
N ASP A 121 -13.72 9.01 -27.69
CA ASP A 121 -12.96 9.73 -26.68
C ASP A 121 -12.73 8.83 -25.46
N PHE A 122 -11.52 8.29 -25.36
CA PHE A 122 -11.16 7.38 -24.27
C PHE A 122 -11.21 8.06 -22.88
N ASN A 123 -11.17 9.39 -22.80
CA ASN A 123 -11.25 10.11 -21.52
C ASN A 123 -12.65 10.09 -20.90
N GLN A 124 -13.66 9.64 -21.65
CA GLN A 124 -15.03 9.48 -21.14
C GLN A 124 -15.24 8.14 -20.42
N ILE A 125 -14.26 7.24 -20.45
CA ILE A 125 -14.31 5.99 -19.69
C ILE A 125 -14.12 6.33 -18.21
N LEU A 126 -15.02 5.87 -17.35
CA LEU A 126 -14.91 6.11 -15.93
C LEU A 126 -13.91 5.15 -15.30
N THR A 127 -12.68 5.63 -15.12
CA THR A 127 -11.59 4.90 -14.46
C THR A 127 -11.26 5.48 -13.09
N GLY A 128 -10.92 4.64 -12.12
CA GLY A 128 -10.56 5.13 -10.78
C GLY A 128 -10.59 4.06 -9.69
N THR A 129 -10.31 4.48 -8.45
CA THR A 129 -10.68 3.71 -7.27
C THR A 129 -12.17 3.90 -6.95
N VAL A 130 -12.76 3.05 -6.09
CA VAL A 130 -14.18 3.19 -5.69
C VAL A 130 -14.46 4.56 -5.08
N ASP A 131 -13.58 5.04 -4.21
CA ASP A 131 -13.70 6.35 -3.58
C ASP A 131 -13.57 7.50 -4.59
N SER A 132 -12.68 7.39 -5.57
CA SER A 132 -12.54 8.41 -6.62
C SER A 132 -13.80 8.47 -7.50
N VAL A 133 -14.31 7.31 -7.91
CA VAL A 133 -15.56 7.19 -8.65
C VAL A 133 -16.75 7.74 -7.85
N ALA A 134 -16.81 7.42 -6.55
CA ALA A 134 -17.84 7.95 -5.66
C ALA A 134 -17.80 9.48 -5.58
N GLN A 135 -16.61 10.07 -5.39
CA GLN A 135 -16.45 11.53 -5.34
C GLN A 135 -16.90 12.20 -6.64
N ASP A 136 -16.48 11.67 -7.79
CA ASP A 136 -16.83 12.23 -9.09
C ASP A 136 -18.33 12.16 -9.35
N LEU A 137 -18.96 11.01 -9.08
CA LEU A 137 -20.40 10.84 -9.30
C LEU A 137 -21.25 11.68 -8.33
N LEU A 138 -20.85 11.77 -7.06
CA LEU A 138 -21.47 12.68 -6.08
C LEU A 138 -21.32 14.14 -6.51
N ARG A 139 -20.18 14.50 -7.13
CA ARG A 139 -19.90 15.85 -7.63
C ARG A 139 -20.77 16.23 -8.81
N VAL A 140 -20.93 15.33 -9.77
CA VAL A 140 -21.68 15.58 -11.01
C VAL A 140 -23.20 15.60 -10.76
N ASN A 141 -23.70 14.71 -9.90
CA ASN A 141 -25.16 14.52 -9.70
C ASN A 141 -25.73 15.29 -8.50
N ARG A 142 -25.03 16.32 -8.01
CA ARG A 142 -25.52 17.11 -6.88
C ARG A 142 -26.70 18.00 -7.26
N GLN A 143 -27.69 18.10 -6.37
CA GLN A 143 -28.77 19.07 -6.53
C GLN A 143 -28.25 20.53 -6.42
N PRO A 144 -28.79 21.48 -7.20
CA PRO A 144 -28.39 22.88 -7.07
C PRO A 144 -28.54 23.41 -5.65
N GLY A 145 -27.46 23.96 -5.09
CA GLY A 145 -27.45 24.51 -3.73
C GLY A 145 -27.08 23.51 -2.62
N THR A 146 -26.78 22.25 -2.94
CA THR A 146 -26.20 21.32 -1.97
C THR A 146 -24.68 21.48 -1.91
N ASN A 147 -24.16 21.57 -0.67
CA ASN A 147 -22.72 21.49 -0.44
C ASN A 147 -22.35 20.01 -0.33
N LEU A 148 -21.35 19.61 -1.12
CA LEU A 148 -20.76 18.28 -0.95
C LEU A 148 -19.88 18.29 0.28
N PRO A 149 -19.91 17.21 1.07
CA PRO A 149 -19.00 17.09 2.18
C PRO A 149 -17.56 17.00 1.67
N ASN A 150 -16.65 17.68 2.36
CA ASN A 150 -15.22 17.59 2.09
C ASN A 150 -14.68 16.28 2.65
N VAL A 151 -14.01 15.48 1.82
CA VAL A 151 -13.36 14.24 2.25
C VAL A 151 -12.04 14.56 2.94
N ILE A 152 -11.77 13.93 4.08
CA ILE A 152 -10.62 14.25 4.94
C ILE A 152 -9.65 13.07 5.00
N GLU A 153 -8.34 13.35 5.04
CA GLU A 153 -7.32 12.31 5.09
C GLU A 153 -7.14 11.67 6.47
N SER A 154 -6.51 10.50 6.48
CA SER A 154 -6.32 9.65 7.66
C SER A 154 -5.66 10.38 8.84
N PHE A 155 -4.63 11.20 8.63
CA PHE A 155 -3.99 11.90 9.76
C PHE A 155 -4.88 12.98 10.38
N VAL A 156 -5.77 13.59 9.59
CA VAL A 156 -6.80 14.52 10.09
C VAL A 156 -7.82 13.75 10.93
N THR A 157 -8.22 12.56 10.48
CA THR A 157 -9.13 11.70 11.26
C THR A 157 -8.53 11.37 12.64
N GLU A 158 -7.22 11.09 12.73
CA GLU A 158 -6.55 10.76 14.00
C GLU A 158 -6.57 11.95 14.97
N SER A 159 -6.29 13.15 14.47
CA SER A 159 -6.35 14.39 15.27
C SER A 159 -7.78 14.69 15.73
N ALA A 160 -8.76 14.61 14.82
CA ALA A 160 -10.17 14.84 15.12
C ALA A 160 -10.69 13.84 16.17
N MET A 161 -10.43 12.54 16.00
CA MET A 161 -10.78 11.49 16.96
C MET A 161 -10.10 11.70 18.31
N THR A 162 -8.83 12.12 18.32
CA THR A 162 -8.11 12.40 19.58
C THR A 162 -8.75 13.59 20.31
N ASN A 163 -9.02 14.69 19.62
CA ASN A 163 -9.53 15.91 20.24
C ASN A 163 -11.00 15.78 20.67
N VAL A 164 -11.83 15.25 19.78
CA VAL A 164 -13.29 15.20 19.97
C VAL A 164 -13.69 13.91 20.64
N GLY A 165 -13.25 12.77 20.10
CA GLY A 165 -13.62 11.44 20.58
C GLY A 165 -12.89 11.02 21.86
N LEU A 166 -11.78 11.66 22.25
CA LEU A 166 -11.06 11.30 23.48
C LEU A 166 -10.94 12.45 24.49
N TYR A 167 -10.42 13.61 24.10
CA TYR A 167 -10.10 14.68 25.06
C TYR A 167 -11.31 15.47 25.54
N ARG A 168 -12.27 15.83 24.66
CA ARG A 168 -13.42 16.68 25.00
C ARG A 168 -14.19 16.20 26.25
N ASN A 169 -14.26 14.89 26.45
CA ASN A 169 -14.99 14.25 27.54
C ASN A 169 -14.10 13.40 28.47
N ASP A 170 -12.78 13.63 28.44
CA ASP A 170 -11.80 12.86 29.22
C ASP A 170 -11.92 11.32 29.04
N ARG A 171 -12.45 10.84 27.90
CA ARG A 171 -12.66 9.40 27.63
C ARG A 171 -11.36 8.61 27.66
N TYR A 172 -10.23 9.23 27.30
CA TYR A 172 -8.91 8.60 27.42
C TYR A 172 -8.54 8.17 28.84
N LEU A 173 -9.18 8.74 29.89
CA LEU A 173 -9.01 8.35 31.28
C LEU A 173 -9.98 7.24 31.74
N ASN A 174 -11.01 6.93 30.95
CA ASN A 174 -12.02 5.93 31.30
C ASN A 174 -11.38 4.53 31.36
N GLU A 175 -11.47 3.87 32.52
CA GLU A 175 -10.79 2.58 32.73
C GLU A 175 -11.35 1.45 31.87
N ASP A 176 -12.65 1.46 31.58
CA ASP A 176 -13.31 0.44 30.77
C ASP A 176 -12.85 0.55 29.31
N LEU A 177 -12.76 1.77 28.77
CA LEU A 177 -12.21 2.02 27.43
C LEU A 177 -10.75 1.56 27.35
N GLN A 178 -9.92 1.93 28.34
CA GLN A 178 -8.51 1.53 28.37
C GLN A 178 -8.34 0.01 28.39
N LYS A 179 -9.21 -0.70 29.12
CA LYS A 179 -9.21 -2.15 29.25
C LYS A 179 -9.68 -2.83 27.96
N TYR A 180 -10.80 -2.37 27.39
CA TYR A 180 -11.34 -2.90 26.13
C TYR A 180 -10.31 -2.82 24.99
N LEU A 181 -9.69 -1.66 24.83
CA LEU A 181 -8.61 -1.47 23.84
C LEU A 181 -7.34 -2.25 24.22
N GLY A 182 -7.09 -2.44 25.53
CA GLY A 182 -6.03 -3.33 26.03
C GLY A 182 -6.20 -4.76 25.53
N GLU A 183 -7.37 -5.33 25.75
CA GLU A 183 -7.69 -6.71 25.42
C GLU A 183 -7.49 -7.02 23.94
N LEU A 184 -7.95 -6.14 23.03
CA LEU A 184 -7.75 -6.24 21.58
C LEU A 184 -6.27 -6.26 21.16
N LYS A 185 -5.37 -5.74 21.99
CA LYS A 185 -3.92 -5.74 21.76
C LYS A 185 -3.19 -6.82 22.58
N GLY A 186 -3.91 -7.68 23.29
CA GLY A 186 -3.34 -8.64 24.23
C GLY A 186 -2.61 -7.98 25.41
N ARG A 187 -3.10 -6.83 25.88
CA ARG A 187 -2.56 -6.06 27.00
C ARG A 187 -3.64 -5.82 28.04
N ASP A 188 -3.24 -5.48 29.26
CA ASP A 188 -4.20 -5.17 30.34
C ASP A 188 -4.93 -3.84 30.08
N LYS A 189 -4.17 -2.76 29.78
CA LYS A 189 -4.72 -1.43 29.48
C LYS A 189 -3.88 -0.69 28.43
N ILE A 190 -4.52 0.15 27.61
CA ILE A 190 -3.86 1.17 26.78
C ILE A 190 -4.11 2.54 27.39
N LYS A 191 -3.04 3.34 27.60
CA LYS A 191 -3.13 4.69 28.19
C LYS A 191 -2.67 5.81 27.26
N ASN A 192 -2.19 5.46 26.06
CA ASN A 192 -1.65 6.43 25.10
C ASN A 192 -2.80 6.91 24.20
N PRO A 193 -3.18 8.20 24.22
CA PRO A 193 -4.34 8.70 23.46
C PRO A 193 -4.21 8.51 21.94
N SER A 194 -3.04 8.75 21.35
CA SER A 194 -2.82 8.52 19.91
C SER A 194 -3.08 7.05 19.53
N MET A 195 -2.54 6.11 20.31
CA MET A 195 -2.79 4.69 20.11
C MET A 195 -4.27 4.33 20.29
N MET A 196 -4.98 4.98 21.23
CA MET A 196 -6.42 4.78 21.41
C MET A 196 -7.20 5.29 20.20
N SER A 197 -6.86 6.49 19.70
CA SER A 197 -7.48 7.10 18.52
C SER A 197 -7.34 6.20 17.29
N GLN A 198 -6.13 5.72 16.99
CA GLN A 198 -5.87 4.78 15.89
C GLN A 198 -6.69 3.49 16.01
N MET A 199 -6.83 2.94 17.24
CA MET A 199 -7.62 1.74 17.46
C MET A 199 -9.13 1.99 17.28
N ILE A 200 -9.65 3.12 17.78
CA ILE A 200 -11.07 3.48 17.62
C ILE A 200 -11.40 3.72 16.14
N LEU A 201 -10.53 4.43 15.40
CA LEU A 201 -10.70 4.62 13.95
C LEU A 201 -10.64 3.29 13.20
N SER A 202 -9.72 2.39 13.56
CA SER A 202 -9.67 1.05 12.96
C SER A 202 -10.96 0.25 13.20
N ILE A 203 -11.52 0.32 14.40
CA ILE A 203 -12.82 -0.28 14.74
C ILE A 203 -13.93 0.34 13.88
N LYS A 204 -14.03 1.67 13.87
CA LYS A 204 -15.00 2.44 13.09
C LYS A 204 -14.95 2.07 11.62
N ASN A 205 -13.77 2.12 11.01
CA ASN A 205 -13.60 1.84 9.58
C ASN A 205 -14.03 0.42 9.24
N LYS A 206 -13.64 -0.58 10.04
CA LYS A 206 -14.10 -1.97 9.84
C LYS A 206 -15.60 -2.14 9.98
N MET A 207 -16.25 -1.40 10.89
CA MET A 207 -17.70 -1.45 11.01
C MET A 207 -18.41 -0.94 9.74
N TYR A 208 -17.90 0.11 9.10
CA TYR A 208 -18.39 0.56 7.80
C TYR A 208 -18.09 -0.47 6.70
N TYR A 209 -16.85 -0.92 6.59
CA TYR A 209 -16.43 -1.86 5.54
C TYR A 209 -17.15 -3.20 5.58
N ASP A 210 -17.46 -3.72 6.77
CA ASP A 210 -18.24 -4.95 6.96
C ASP A 210 -19.77 -4.69 7.07
N VAL A 211 -20.23 -3.46 6.80
CA VAL A 211 -21.65 -3.05 6.78
C VAL A 211 -22.40 -3.51 8.05
N VAL A 212 -21.87 -3.09 9.18
CA VAL A 212 -22.30 -3.48 10.52
C VAL A 212 -23.48 -2.65 10.99
N ASP A 213 -24.47 -3.32 11.59
CA ASP A 213 -25.57 -2.64 12.27
C ASP A 213 -25.10 -2.12 13.64
N MET A 214 -24.65 -0.86 13.66
CA MET A 214 -24.16 -0.18 14.86
C MET A 214 -25.18 -0.12 15.99
N GLU A 215 -26.47 -0.05 15.66
CA GLU A 215 -27.55 0.01 16.64
C GLU A 215 -27.74 -1.36 17.30
N GLU A 216 -27.65 -2.45 16.52
CA GLU A 216 -27.60 -3.82 17.07
C GLU A 216 -26.39 -4.00 18.00
N VAL A 217 -25.21 -3.48 17.64
CA VAL A 217 -24.02 -3.51 18.52
C VAL A 217 -24.32 -2.80 19.83
N ARG A 218 -24.90 -1.60 19.78
CA ARG A 218 -25.21 -0.78 20.96
C ARG A 218 -26.23 -1.45 21.87
N GLN A 219 -27.28 -2.04 21.30
CA GLN A 219 -28.35 -2.68 22.07
C GLN A 219 -27.94 -4.01 22.71
N THR A 220 -27.02 -4.75 22.06
CA THR A 220 -26.61 -6.10 22.52
C THR A 220 -25.31 -6.10 23.34
N SER A 221 -24.53 -5.00 23.29
CA SER A 221 -23.27 -4.92 24.03
C SER A 221 -23.48 -4.94 25.54
N THR A 222 -22.75 -5.83 26.21
CA THR A 222 -22.65 -5.89 27.67
C THR A 222 -21.34 -5.30 28.20
N ASP A 223 -20.44 -4.89 27.31
CA ASP A 223 -19.12 -4.36 27.67
C ASP A 223 -19.17 -2.82 27.71
N PRO A 224 -18.95 -2.19 28.89
CA PRO A 224 -18.97 -0.73 29.02
C PRO A 224 -17.87 -0.05 28.19
N GLY A 225 -16.73 -0.70 27.97
CA GLY A 225 -15.66 -0.17 27.14
C GLY A 225 -16.03 -0.15 25.66
N GLN A 226 -16.80 -1.13 25.18
CA GLN A 226 -17.34 -1.12 23.81
C GLN A 226 -18.33 0.04 23.62
N ILE A 227 -19.15 0.35 24.62
CA ILE A 227 -20.05 1.52 24.58
C ILE A 227 -19.23 2.83 24.51
N GLN A 228 -18.14 2.93 25.26
CA GLN A 228 -17.25 4.11 25.16
C GLN A 228 -16.64 4.29 23.77
N VAL A 229 -16.34 3.20 23.06
CA VAL A 229 -15.88 3.25 21.66
C VAL A 229 -16.99 3.80 20.75
N LEU A 230 -18.21 3.26 20.85
CA LEU A 230 -19.34 3.71 20.02
C LEU A 230 -19.65 5.20 20.25
N ASP A 231 -19.66 5.64 21.51
CA ASP A 231 -19.90 7.05 21.83
C ASP A 231 -18.80 7.98 21.30
N ALA A 232 -17.54 7.54 21.31
CA ALA A 232 -16.43 8.30 20.72
C ALA A 232 -16.58 8.41 19.19
N ILE A 233 -17.06 7.35 18.54
CA ILE A 233 -17.37 7.34 17.10
C ILE A 233 -18.51 8.32 16.80
N ASP A 234 -19.61 8.29 17.56
CA ASP A 234 -20.76 9.19 17.37
C ASP A 234 -20.35 10.66 17.50
N GLU A 235 -19.52 10.99 18.49
CA GLU A 235 -19.01 12.35 18.70
C GLU A 235 -18.12 12.81 17.55
N TYR A 236 -17.23 11.93 17.09
CA TYR A 236 -16.36 12.18 15.94
C TYR A 236 -17.18 12.42 14.67
N GLU A 237 -18.12 11.53 14.33
CA GLU A 237 -18.95 11.66 13.12
C GLU A 237 -19.83 12.91 13.17
N LYS A 238 -20.41 13.21 14.35
CA LYS A 238 -21.22 14.42 14.54
C LYS A 238 -20.40 15.69 14.32
N GLU A 239 -19.16 15.71 14.79
CA GLU A 239 -18.26 16.85 14.57
C GLU A 239 -17.92 17.02 13.08
N LEU A 240 -17.60 15.92 12.38
CA LEU A 240 -17.30 15.97 10.95
C LEU A 240 -18.52 16.42 10.14
N ARG A 241 -19.68 15.79 10.34
CA ARG A 241 -20.93 16.18 9.67
C ARG A 241 -21.31 17.64 9.95
N GLY A 242 -21.12 18.10 11.20
CA GLY A 242 -21.36 19.50 11.60
C GLY A 242 -20.49 20.52 10.86
N ARG A 243 -19.37 20.09 10.28
CA ARG A 243 -18.44 20.89 9.49
C ARG A 243 -18.56 20.65 7.98
N ASN A 244 -19.56 19.87 7.55
CA ASN A 244 -19.70 19.41 6.17
C ASN A 244 -18.43 18.66 5.70
N SER A 245 -17.94 17.75 6.54
CA SER A 245 -16.78 16.89 6.28
C SER A 245 -17.14 15.43 6.53
N ILE A 246 -16.45 14.52 5.84
CA ILE A 246 -16.55 13.07 6.02
C ILE A 246 -15.18 12.43 5.79
N ASP A 247 -14.97 11.21 6.27
CA ASP A 247 -13.81 10.39 5.90
C ASP A 247 -14.17 9.39 4.79
N PHE A 248 -13.18 8.64 4.29
CA PHE A 248 -13.36 7.71 3.16
C PHE A 248 -14.44 6.63 3.39
N PRO A 249 -14.51 5.92 4.54
CA PRO A 249 -15.59 4.96 4.76
C PRO A 249 -16.99 5.61 4.75
N MET A 250 -17.12 6.82 5.30
CA MET A 250 -18.39 7.56 5.28
C MET A 250 -18.76 8.02 3.87
N LEU A 251 -17.78 8.32 3.01
CA LEU A 251 -17.99 8.65 1.61
C LEU A 251 -18.53 7.44 0.83
N GLU A 252 -17.90 6.28 0.96
CA GLU A 252 -18.35 5.06 0.29
C GLU A 252 -19.76 4.65 0.76
N ASP A 253 -20.05 4.78 2.05
CA ASP A 253 -21.37 4.48 2.63
C ASP A 253 -22.45 5.46 2.15
N LEU A 254 -22.16 6.76 2.12
CA LEU A 254 -23.06 7.77 1.54
C LEU A 254 -23.32 7.49 0.04
N PHE A 255 -22.28 7.08 -0.69
CA PHE A 255 -22.41 6.74 -2.10
C PHE A 255 -23.29 5.52 -2.30
N LEU A 256 -23.11 4.46 -1.49
CA LEU A 256 -23.99 3.29 -1.50
C LEU A 256 -25.44 3.66 -1.17
N GLU A 257 -25.67 4.47 -0.14
CA GLU A 257 -27.02 4.94 0.24
C GLU A 257 -27.71 5.61 -0.95
N LYS A 258 -27.00 6.49 -1.66
CA LYS A 258 -27.53 7.18 -2.84
C LYS A 258 -27.76 6.27 -4.04
N LEU A 259 -26.90 5.26 -4.23
CA LEU A 259 -27.12 4.21 -5.23
C LEU A 259 -28.37 3.38 -4.92
N GLU A 260 -28.58 3.02 -3.65
CA GLU A 260 -29.75 2.26 -3.20
C GLU A 260 -31.06 3.07 -3.33
N ASN A 261 -30.98 4.39 -3.19
CA ASN A 261 -32.10 5.31 -3.40
C ASN A 261 -32.31 5.69 -4.89
N GLU A 262 -31.59 5.06 -5.82
CA GLU A 262 -31.67 5.30 -7.27
C GLU A 262 -31.40 6.77 -7.68
N GLU A 263 -30.65 7.54 -6.87
CA GLU A 263 -30.36 8.96 -7.14
C GLU A 263 -29.39 9.19 -8.33
N PHE A 264 -28.80 8.12 -8.86
CA PHE A 264 -27.85 8.14 -9.98
C PHE A 264 -28.39 7.47 -11.25
N GLU A 265 -29.71 7.22 -11.33
CA GLU A 265 -30.31 6.47 -12.43
C GLU A 265 -29.99 7.08 -13.80
N ASP A 266 -30.04 8.40 -13.96
CA ASP A 266 -29.72 9.09 -15.24
C ASP A 266 -28.30 8.79 -15.75
N PHE A 267 -27.33 8.64 -14.84
CA PHE A 267 -25.95 8.31 -15.20
C PHE A 267 -25.80 6.80 -15.45
N LEU A 268 -26.31 5.99 -14.51
CA LEU A 268 -26.15 4.54 -14.53
C LEU A 268 -26.99 3.86 -15.62
N SER A 269 -28.04 4.51 -16.12
CA SER A 269 -28.90 3.98 -17.20
C SER A 269 -28.16 3.78 -18.52
N ASN A 270 -26.99 4.40 -18.70
CA ASN A 270 -26.17 4.22 -19.89
C ASN A 270 -25.02 3.23 -19.65
N VAL A 271 -24.65 2.96 -18.40
CA VAL A 271 -23.56 2.03 -18.09
C VAL A 271 -23.94 0.63 -18.56
N LYS A 272 -23.04 -0.02 -19.31
CA LYS A 272 -23.16 -1.41 -19.78
C LYS A 272 -22.05 -2.29 -19.25
N ILE A 273 -20.86 -1.76 -19.01
CA ILE A 273 -19.69 -2.58 -18.68
C ILE A 273 -19.14 -2.15 -17.33
N VAL A 274 -19.02 -3.11 -16.42
CA VAL A 274 -18.33 -2.95 -15.14
C VAL A 274 -17.12 -3.88 -15.12
N LEU A 275 -15.92 -3.32 -15.07
CA LEU A 275 -14.68 -4.07 -14.88
C LEU A 275 -14.07 -3.73 -13.52
N VAL A 276 -13.65 -4.73 -12.77
CA VAL A 276 -12.99 -4.52 -11.48
C VAL A 276 -11.68 -5.30 -11.45
N ASP A 277 -10.55 -4.59 -11.37
CA ASP A 277 -9.23 -5.17 -11.15
C ASP A 277 -8.93 -5.33 -9.65
N GLU A 278 -8.04 -6.24 -9.30
CA GLU A 278 -7.59 -6.53 -7.93
C GLU A 278 -8.75 -6.80 -6.93
N TYR A 279 -9.81 -7.49 -7.38
CA TYR A 279 -11.03 -7.72 -6.59
C TYR A 279 -10.78 -8.48 -5.27
N GLN A 280 -9.67 -9.21 -5.14
CA GLN A 280 -9.30 -9.87 -3.88
C GLN A 280 -9.03 -8.90 -2.71
N ASP A 281 -8.85 -7.61 -2.99
CA ASP A 281 -8.63 -6.58 -1.96
C ASP A 281 -9.89 -5.77 -1.65
N THR A 282 -11.02 -6.10 -2.27
CA THR A 282 -12.32 -5.48 -2.03
C THR A 282 -12.84 -5.78 -0.62
N ASN A 283 -13.55 -4.81 -0.03
CA ASN A 283 -14.33 -4.98 1.20
C ASN A 283 -15.84 -5.12 0.92
N LEU A 284 -16.66 -5.48 1.91
CA LEU A 284 -18.09 -5.76 1.67
C LEU A 284 -18.87 -4.53 1.19
N LEU A 285 -18.58 -3.35 1.74
CA LEU A 285 -19.17 -2.08 1.32
C LEU A 285 -18.89 -1.80 -0.17
N GLN A 286 -17.65 -1.97 -0.61
CA GLN A 286 -17.25 -1.83 -2.01
C GLN A 286 -17.90 -2.87 -2.94
N GLU A 287 -18.01 -4.12 -2.51
CA GLU A 287 -18.73 -5.14 -3.28
C GLU A 287 -20.21 -4.76 -3.48
N LYS A 288 -20.87 -4.23 -2.45
CA LYS A 288 -22.25 -3.75 -2.58
C LYS A 288 -22.38 -2.63 -3.61
N ILE A 289 -21.43 -1.68 -3.59
CA ILE A 289 -21.36 -0.62 -4.61
C ILE A 289 -21.21 -1.24 -6.00
N TYR A 290 -20.27 -2.17 -6.19
CA TYR A 290 -20.08 -2.85 -7.47
C TYR A 290 -21.31 -3.60 -7.94
N PHE A 291 -21.98 -4.33 -7.06
CA PHE A 291 -23.21 -5.05 -7.40
C PHE A 291 -24.33 -4.08 -7.76
N LYS A 292 -24.46 -2.95 -7.07
CA LYS A 292 -25.46 -1.94 -7.43
C LYS A 292 -25.20 -1.34 -8.81
N ILE A 293 -23.96 -0.97 -9.12
CA ILE A 293 -23.59 -0.47 -10.47
C ILE A 293 -23.82 -1.57 -11.53
N ALA A 294 -23.42 -2.80 -11.23
CA ALA A 294 -23.60 -3.94 -12.13
C ALA A 294 -25.06 -4.30 -12.38
N GLU A 295 -25.96 -4.07 -11.41
CA GLU A 295 -27.40 -4.25 -11.58
C GLU A 295 -27.94 -3.40 -12.75
N PHE A 296 -27.53 -2.13 -12.83
CA PHE A 296 -27.85 -1.26 -13.98
C PHE A 296 -27.20 -1.76 -15.27
N ALA A 297 -25.91 -2.11 -15.22
CA ALA A 297 -25.19 -2.64 -16.37
C ALA A 297 -25.85 -3.87 -17.00
N ILE A 298 -26.31 -4.81 -16.17
CA ILE A 298 -27.00 -6.03 -16.60
C ILE A 298 -28.37 -5.70 -17.19
N ARG A 299 -29.14 -4.78 -16.57
CA ARG A 299 -30.44 -4.30 -17.11
C ARG A 299 -30.27 -3.69 -18.51
N ASN A 300 -29.12 -3.07 -18.78
CA ASN A 300 -28.78 -2.46 -20.07
C ASN A 300 -28.18 -3.46 -21.09
N GLY A 301 -28.24 -4.77 -20.80
CA GLY A 301 -27.74 -5.83 -21.70
C GLY A 301 -26.22 -6.02 -21.66
N GLY A 302 -25.58 -5.52 -20.61
CA GLY A 302 -24.15 -5.57 -20.39
C GLY A 302 -23.69 -6.62 -19.37
N ASN A 303 -22.52 -6.42 -18.77
CA ASN A 303 -21.89 -7.41 -17.88
C ASN A 303 -20.99 -6.80 -16.80
N ILE A 304 -20.65 -7.66 -15.83
CA ILE A 304 -19.57 -7.44 -14.85
C ILE A 304 -18.43 -8.42 -15.10
N THR A 305 -17.20 -7.91 -15.12
CA THR A 305 -15.96 -8.71 -15.16
C THR A 305 -15.11 -8.36 -13.95
N VAL A 306 -14.78 -9.33 -13.12
CA VAL A 306 -13.84 -9.12 -12.01
C VAL A 306 -12.56 -9.93 -12.24
N VAL A 307 -11.43 -9.34 -11.89
CA VAL A 307 -10.10 -9.92 -12.04
C VAL A 307 -9.38 -9.88 -10.69
N GLY A 308 -8.64 -10.95 -10.38
CA GLY A 308 -7.86 -10.95 -9.15
C GLY A 308 -7.03 -12.20 -8.92
N ASP A 309 -6.32 -12.20 -7.80
CA ASP A 309 -5.47 -13.29 -7.33
C ASP A 309 -5.57 -13.43 -5.81
N ASP A 310 -6.26 -14.46 -5.34
CA ASP A 310 -6.38 -14.80 -3.93
C ASP A 310 -5.03 -15.00 -3.23
N ASP A 311 -3.98 -15.43 -3.93
CA ASP A 311 -2.64 -15.60 -3.35
C ASP A 311 -1.92 -14.25 -3.13
N GLN A 312 -2.48 -13.14 -3.65
CA GLN A 312 -1.92 -11.79 -3.51
C GLN A 312 -2.75 -10.87 -2.60
N SER A 313 -3.80 -11.33 -1.94
CA SER A 313 -4.60 -10.49 -1.02
C SER A 313 -3.78 -10.09 0.21
N LEU A 314 -3.52 -8.79 0.38
CA LEU A 314 -2.64 -8.26 1.45
C LEU A 314 -3.29 -7.15 2.30
N TYR A 315 -4.42 -6.60 1.88
CA TYR A 315 -4.99 -5.38 2.49
C TYR A 315 -6.04 -5.65 3.56
N ARG A 316 -6.01 -6.80 4.26
CA ARG A 316 -6.95 -7.12 5.35
C ARG A 316 -7.01 -6.03 6.42
N PHE A 317 -5.87 -5.43 6.75
CA PHE A 317 -5.78 -4.33 7.70
C PHE A 317 -6.54 -3.07 7.25
N ARG A 318 -6.84 -2.93 5.95
CA ARG A 318 -7.71 -1.89 5.36
C ARG A 318 -9.16 -2.35 5.16
N GLY A 319 -9.55 -3.52 5.69
CA GLY A 319 -10.91 -4.06 5.58
C GLY A 319 -11.12 -5.05 4.43
N ALA A 320 -10.12 -5.28 3.59
CA ALA A 320 -10.22 -6.25 2.49
C ALA A 320 -10.51 -7.66 3.00
N THR A 321 -11.29 -8.44 2.24
CA THR A 321 -11.52 -9.83 2.62
C THR A 321 -11.61 -10.75 1.40
N VAL A 322 -10.62 -11.64 1.30
CA VAL A 322 -10.46 -12.61 0.19
C VAL A 322 -11.66 -13.56 0.04
N ASP A 323 -12.47 -13.70 1.09
CA ASP A 323 -13.72 -14.46 1.06
C ASP A 323 -14.71 -13.94 0.01
N LEU A 324 -14.71 -12.64 -0.28
CA LEU A 324 -15.55 -12.07 -1.34
C LEU A 324 -15.12 -12.59 -2.71
N PHE A 325 -13.81 -12.55 -2.98
CA PHE A 325 -13.25 -13.02 -4.24
C PHE A 325 -13.41 -14.54 -4.43
N THR A 326 -13.09 -15.36 -3.43
CA THR A 326 -13.21 -16.82 -3.54
C THR A 326 -14.65 -17.29 -3.70
N ASN A 327 -15.62 -16.51 -3.23
CA ASN A 327 -17.05 -16.80 -3.37
C ASN A 327 -17.75 -15.95 -4.44
N PHE A 328 -17.01 -15.18 -5.25
CA PHE A 328 -17.60 -14.23 -6.19
C PHE A 328 -18.68 -14.85 -7.10
N PRO A 329 -18.46 -16.00 -7.76
CA PRO A 329 -19.50 -16.59 -8.63
C PRO A 329 -20.82 -16.87 -7.90
N ARG A 330 -20.75 -17.37 -6.66
CA ARG A 330 -21.92 -17.63 -5.82
C ARG A 330 -22.62 -16.32 -5.43
N ARG A 331 -21.83 -15.35 -4.96
CA ARG A 331 -22.35 -14.05 -4.50
C ARG A 331 -22.98 -13.25 -5.65
N ALA A 332 -22.34 -13.21 -6.82
CA ALA A 332 -22.89 -12.59 -8.01
C ALA A 332 -24.19 -13.28 -8.46
N SER A 333 -24.27 -14.61 -8.38
CA SER A 333 -25.52 -15.34 -8.68
C SER A 333 -26.64 -15.02 -7.67
N GLU A 334 -26.32 -14.92 -6.38
CA GLU A 334 -27.30 -14.61 -5.32
C GLU A 334 -27.78 -13.15 -5.38
N SER A 335 -26.87 -12.21 -5.66
CA SER A 335 -27.16 -10.77 -5.65
C SER A 335 -27.66 -10.20 -6.98
N LEU A 336 -27.15 -10.71 -8.10
CA LEU A 336 -27.42 -10.16 -9.45
C LEU A 336 -28.24 -11.13 -10.32
N GLY A 337 -28.45 -12.38 -9.89
CA GLY A 337 -29.18 -13.37 -10.68
C GLY A 337 -28.47 -13.81 -11.97
N ILE A 338 -27.15 -13.64 -12.04
CA ILE A 338 -26.34 -13.96 -13.23
C ILE A 338 -25.53 -15.24 -13.08
N TYR A 339 -25.19 -15.84 -14.22
CA TYR A 339 -24.15 -16.86 -14.29
C TYR A 339 -22.82 -16.19 -14.64
N VAL A 340 -21.74 -16.62 -13.99
CA VAL A 340 -20.40 -16.08 -14.17
C VAL A 340 -19.48 -17.16 -14.73
N ASN A 341 -18.84 -16.88 -15.87
CA ASN A 341 -17.85 -17.78 -16.46
C ASN A 341 -16.50 -17.61 -15.77
N VAL A 342 -15.91 -18.73 -15.34
CA VAL A 342 -14.59 -18.73 -14.70
C VAL A 342 -13.50 -18.94 -15.73
N ILE A 343 -12.49 -18.07 -15.73
CA ILE A 343 -11.31 -18.17 -16.59
C ILE A 343 -10.06 -18.10 -15.69
N ASN A 344 -9.10 -19.00 -15.91
CA ASN A 344 -7.86 -19.04 -15.14
C ASN A 344 -6.68 -18.58 -16.00
N LEU A 345 -6.08 -17.43 -15.71
CA LEU A 345 -4.85 -16.98 -16.36
C LEU A 345 -3.65 -17.56 -15.59
N LYS A 346 -3.12 -18.67 -16.11
CA LYS A 346 -2.04 -19.45 -15.46
C LYS A 346 -0.64 -19.18 -16.00
N GLU A 347 -0.50 -18.69 -17.23
CA GLU A 347 0.80 -18.43 -17.85
C GLU A 347 1.43 -17.17 -17.23
N ASN A 348 2.68 -17.26 -16.76
CA ASN A 348 3.44 -16.15 -16.18
C ASN A 348 4.52 -15.68 -17.15
N TYR A 349 4.41 -14.43 -17.61
CA TYR A 349 5.33 -13.81 -18.56
C TYR A 349 6.46 -13.01 -17.89
N ARG A 350 6.46 -12.93 -16.56
CA ARG A 350 7.34 -12.07 -15.76
C ARG A 350 8.58 -12.80 -15.26
N SER A 351 8.40 -13.98 -14.69
CA SER A 351 9.37 -14.62 -13.82
C SER A 351 9.99 -15.87 -14.45
N THR A 352 11.25 -16.15 -14.11
CA THR A 352 11.93 -17.40 -14.53
C THR A 352 11.25 -18.65 -13.95
N GLU A 353 11.49 -19.80 -14.60
CA GLU A 353 10.86 -21.08 -14.25
C GLU A 353 11.15 -21.51 -12.80
N ASN A 354 12.38 -21.33 -12.29
CA ASN A 354 12.70 -21.64 -10.89
C ASN A 354 11.91 -20.79 -9.88
N ILE A 355 11.67 -19.51 -10.18
CA ILE A 355 10.87 -18.62 -9.31
C ILE A 355 9.40 -19.06 -9.34
N ILE A 356 8.86 -19.41 -10.52
CA ILE A 356 7.50 -19.93 -10.67
C ILE A 356 7.34 -21.24 -9.87
N ASN A 357 8.28 -22.17 -10.01
CA ASN A 357 8.28 -23.44 -9.27
C ASN A 357 8.37 -23.23 -7.76
N LEU A 358 9.19 -22.29 -7.30
CA LEU A 358 9.25 -21.90 -5.89
C LEU A 358 7.88 -21.38 -5.41
N CYS A 359 7.24 -20.49 -6.15
CA CYS A 359 5.96 -19.90 -5.76
C CYS A 359 4.85 -20.95 -5.68
N ASN A 360 4.76 -21.85 -6.67
CA ASN A 360 3.79 -22.95 -6.66
C ASN A 360 4.01 -23.87 -5.46
N HIS A 361 5.25 -24.33 -5.26
CA HIS A 361 5.60 -25.19 -4.12
C HIS A 361 5.32 -24.50 -2.78
N PHE A 362 5.67 -23.22 -2.66
CA PHE A 362 5.45 -22.43 -1.46
C PHE A 362 3.95 -22.28 -1.14
N ALA A 363 3.11 -22.04 -2.15
CA ALA A 363 1.66 -21.98 -1.98
C ALA A 363 1.04 -23.32 -1.55
N GLU A 364 1.70 -24.44 -1.86
CA GLU A 364 1.24 -25.81 -1.54
C GLU A 364 1.79 -26.35 -0.21
N LEU A 365 2.73 -25.65 0.44
CA LEU A 365 3.33 -26.05 1.73
C LEU A 365 2.31 -26.34 2.82
N ASP A 366 1.19 -25.62 2.77
CA ASP A 366 0.12 -25.69 3.74
C ASP A 366 -1.15 -26.27 3.11
N GLU A 367 -1.50 -27.50 3.50
CA GLU A 367 -2.68 -28.19 2.98
C GLU A 367 -3.99 -27.46 3.36
N LYS A 368 -4.10 -26.86 4.56
CA LYS A 368 -5.32 -26.11 4.90
C LYS A 368 -5.38 -24.74 4.24
N TYR A 369 -4.26 -24.19 3.78
CA TYR A 369 -4.26 -22.96 2.97
C TYR A 369 -4.97 -23.20 1.63
N GLN A 370 -4.95 -24.42 1.09
CA GLN A 370 -5.68 -24.75 -0.15
C GLN A 370 -7.19 -24.50 -0.02
N ASN A 371 -7.75 -24.67 1.18
CA ASN A 371 -9.17 -24.37 1.44
C ASN A 371 -9.48 -22.86 1.51
N ALA A 372 -8.45 -22.01 1.60
CA ALA A 372 -8.59 -20.55 1.52
C ALA A 372 -8.41 -20.03 0.09
N ARG A 373 -8.01 -20.88 -0.84
CA ARG A 373 -7.77 -20.52 -2.25
C ARG A 373 -9.04 -20.69 -3.08
N VAL A 374 -9.06 -20.05 -4.26
CA VAL A 374 -10.10 -20.34 -5.25
C VAL A 374 -10.08 -21.82 -5.61
N SER A 375 -11.25 -22.46 -5.59
CA SER A 375 -11.37 -23.90 -5.86
C SER A 375 -10.88 -24.24 -7.27
N HIS A 376 -10.12 -25.32 -7.38
CA HIS A 376 -9.54 -25.82 -8.64
C HIS A 376 -8.63 -24.82 -9.38
N LYS A 377 -8.04 -23.85 -8.66
CA LYS A 377 -7.05 -22.94 -9.23
C LYS A 377 -5.83 -23.72 -9.74
N PRO A 378 -5.48 -23.62 -11.04
CA PRO A 378 -4.31 -24.32 -11.58
C PRO A 378 -2.99 -23.69 -11.09
N PRO A 379 -1.89 -24.45 -11.09
CA PRO A 379 -0.56 -23.89 -10.82
C PRO A 379 -0.16 -22.92 -11.93
N ILE A 380 0.72 -21.99 -11.57
CA ILE A 380 1.30 -21.02 -12.51
C ILE A 380 2.30 -21.75 -13.41
N VAL A 381 2.35 -21.40 -14.69
CA VAL A 381 3.23 -22.06 -15.67
C VAL A 381 4.06 -21.05 -16.44
N CYS A 382 5.29 -21.42 -16.77
CA CYS A 382 6.14 -20.64 -17.67
C CYS A 382 5.72 -20.91 -19.13
N PRO A 383 5.45 -19.88 -19.96
CA PRO A 383 5.18 -20.03 -21.39
C PRO A 383 6.33 -20.77 -22.10
N GLU A 384 6.02 -21.58 -23.12
CA GLU A 384 7.05 -22.34 -23.84
C GLU A 384 8.16 -21.46 -24.44
N ASN A 385 7.78 -20.26 -24.88
CA ASN A 385 8.70 -19.29 -25.49
C ASN A 385 9.60 -18.58 -24.46
N ASN A 386 9.36 -18.75 -23.15
CA ASN A 386 10.02 -18.01 -22.08
C ASN A 386 10.84 -18.90 -21.12
N LYS A 387 11.17 -20.13 -21.52
CA LYS A 387 12.00 -21.09 -20.76
C LYS A 387 13.50 -20.71 -20.69
N GLY A 388 13.81 -19.42 -20.72
CA GLY A 388 15.17 -18.85 -20.68
C GLY A 388 15.85 -18.92 -19.31
N LYS A 389 17.02 -18.26 -19.18
CA LYS A 389 18.01 -18.30 -18.07
C LYS A 389 17.44 -18.78 -16.73
N ASN A 390 17.72 -20.05 -16.39
CA ASN A 390 17.22 -20.66 -15.16
C ASN A 390 18.19 -20.46 -13.99
N ILE A 391 18.14 -19.28 -13.34
CA ILE A 391 18.97 -18.98 -12.16
C ILE A 391 18.34 -19.65 -10.93
N PRO A 392 19.11 -20.37 -10.09
CA PRO A 392 18.58 -20.97 -8.88
C PRO A 392 18.21 -19.92 -7.82
N ILE A 393 17.36 -20.30 -6.86
CA ILE A 393 17.08 -19.48 -5.69
C ILE A 393 18.34 -19.39 -4.83
N ILE A 394 18.72 -18.18 -4.42
CA ILE A 394 19.98 -17.94 -3.68
C ILE A 394 19.67 -17.66 -2.22
N GLY A 395 20.43 -18.29 -1.31
CA GLY A 395 20.40 -18.01 0.12
C GLY A 395 21.66 -17.29 0.59
N LEU A 396 21.52 -16.14 1.25
CA LEU A 396 22.60 -15.43 1.92
C LEU A 396 22.29 -15.28 3.41
N PHE A 397 22.85 -16.18 4.22
CA PHE A 397 22.62 -16.22 5.67
C PHE A 397 23.92 -16.03 6.43
N ARG A 398 23.90 -15.21 7.50
CA ARG A 398 25.07 -14.92 8.35
C ARG A 398 24.72 -14.98 9.84
N ASN A 399 25.73 -15.03 10.70
CA ASN A 399 25.51 -15.20 12.15
C ASN A 399 24.93 -13.96 12.83
N THR A 400 25.15 -12.77 12.28
CA THR A 400 24.63 -11.50 12.83
C THR A 400 24.15 -10.58 11.72
N GLN A 401 23.29 -9.63 12.07
CA GLN A 401 22.75 -8.64 11.14
C GLN A 401 23.84 -7.77 10.51
N GLU A 402 24.89 -7.43 11.26
CA GLU A 402 25.99 -6.59 10.80
C GLU A 402 26.85 -7.30 9.74
N ILE A 403 27.14 -8.59 9.95
CA ILE A 403 27.87 -9.41 8.98
C ILE A 403 27.01 -9.62 7.74
N LEU A 404 25.72 -9.91 7.92
CA LEU A 404 24.76 -10.03 6.83
C LEU A 404 24.73 -8.75 5.97
N ALA A 405 24.60 -7.58 6.61
CA ALA A 405 24.51 -6.30 5.93
C ALA A 405 25.80 -5.98 5.16
N ARG A 406 26.96 -6.25 5.78
CA ARG A 406 28.27 -6.07 5.13
C ARG A 406 28.41 -6.93 3.87
N ASP A 407 28.10 -8.22 3.98
CA ASP A 407 28.30 -9.18 2.87
C ASP A 407 27.26 -8.97 1.76
N LEU A 408 26.01 -8.64 2.12
CA LEU A 408 24.98 -8.25 1.17
C LEU A 408 25.34 -6.96 0.44
N SER A 409 25.82 -5.94 1.15
CA SER A 409 26.27 -4.68 0.55
C SER A 409 27.48 -4.86 -0.37
N ASN A 410 28.38 -5.81 -0.06
CA ASN A 410 29.47 -6.17 -0.97
C ASN A 410 28.93 -6.79 -2.26
N LEU A 411 27.97 -7.71 -2.16
CA LEU A 411 27.35 -8.32 -3.33
C LEU A 411 26.65 -7.26 -4.20
N ILE A 412 25.80 -6.42 -3.61
CA ILE A 412 25.08 -5.35 -4.30
C ILE A 412 26.05 -4.38 -4.97
N SER A 413 27.06 -3.89 -4.23
CA SER A 413 28.04 -2.95 -4.77
C SER A 413 28.87 -3.57 -5.90
N GLU A 414 29.22 -4.86 -5.82
CA GLU A 414 29.89 -5.54 -6.93
C GLU A 414 28.99 -5.70 -8.15
N LEU A 415 27.69 -6.00 -7.96
CA LEU A 415 26.71 -6.10 -9.06
C LEU A 415 26.55 -4.77 -9.78
N ILE A 416 26.31 -3.69 -9.03
CA ILE A 416 26.15 -2.33 -9.61
C ILE A 416 27.42 -1.89 -10.35
N ASN A 417 28.61 -2.15 -9.78
CA ASN A 417 29.86 -1.67 -10.37
C ASN A 417 30.38 -2.52 -11.55
N LYS A 418 30.04 -3.81 -11.61
CA LYS A 418 30.60 -4.75 -12.61
C LYS A 418 29.56 -5.28 -13.60
N GLY A 419 28.27 -5.04 -13.38
CA GLY A 419 27.16 -5.65 -14.10
C GLY A 419 26.95 -7.14 -13.74
N THR A 420 28.04 -7.90 -13.62
CA THR A 420 27.99 -9.34 -13.36
C THR A 420 28.92 -9.76 -12.23
N VAL A 421 28.43 -10.70 -11.39
CA VAL A 421 29.15 -11.23 -10.26
C VAL A 421 29.06 -12.75 -10.22
N ARG A 422 30.23 -13.40 -10.10
CA ARG A 422 30.35 -14.84 -9.89
C ARG A 422 30.51 -15.15 -8.41
N ARG A 423 29.71 -16.08 -7.88
CA ARG A 423 29.75 -16.54 -6.49
C ARG A 423 29.92 -18.04 -6.39
N LYS A 424 30.74 -18.48 -5.44
CA LYS A 424 30.91 -19.91 -5.14
C LYS A 424 29.72 -20.40 -4.33
N VAL A 425 29.16 -21.53 -4.72
CA VAL A 425 28.12 -22.21 -3.95
C VAL A 425 28.79 -22.94 -2.79
N GLN A 426 28.41 -22.57 -1.56
CA GLN A 426 28.92 -23.20 -0.34
C GLN A 426 28.18 -24.49 -0.03
N ASN A 427 26.86 -24.49 -0.18
CA ASN A 427 26.00 -25.64 0.09
C ASN A 427 24.70 -25.55 -0.72
N ILE A 428 24.04 -26.68 -0.90
CA ILE A 428 22.70 -26.75 -1.48
C ILE A 428 21.76 -27.21 -0.36
N VAL A 429 20.72 -26.44 -0.17
CA VAL A 429 19.72 -26.64 0.85
C VAL A 429 18.47 -27.19 0.17
N ASP A 430 18.29 -28.50 0.30
CA ASP A 430 17.15 -29.28 -0.18
C ASP A 430 16.46 -30.03 0.99
N THR A 431 15.29 -30.64 0.75
CA THR A 431 14.56 -31.42 1.76
C THR A 431 15.44 -32.48 2.45
N LYS A 432 16.30 -33.17 1.68
CA LYS A 432 17.18 -34.24 2.18
C LYS A 432 18.30 -33.72 3.08
N SER A 433 18.86 -32.56 2.80
CA SER A 433 19.89 -31.90 3.60
C SER A 433 19.35 -31.51 4.97
N PHE A 434 18.08 -31.13 5.03
CA PHE A 434 17.40 -30.79 6.28
C PHE A 434 16.97 -32.00 7.10
N GLU A 435 16.48 -33.07 6.48
CA GLU A 435 16.23 -34.33 7.20
C GLU A 435 17.50 -34.85 7.88
N LYS A 436 18.67 -34.65 7.26
CA LYS A 436 19.96 -34.97 7.87
C LYS A 436 20.31 -34.04 9.04
N LEU A 437 19.99 -32.75 8.94
CA LEU A 437 20.18 -31.79 10.04
C LEU A 437 19.30 -32.15 11.25
N ASN A 438 18.02 -32.48 11.04
CA ASN A 438 17.08 -32.84 12.12
C ASN A 438 17.46 -34.13 12.85
N ASN A 439 18.11 -35.08 12.18
CA ASN A 439 18.51 -36.37 12.77
C ASN A 439 19.92 -36.35 13.40
N SER A 440 20.68 -35.26 13.28
CA SER A 440 22.09 -35.18 13.70
C SER A 440 22.29 -34.18 14.82
N ASN A 441 22.69 -34.63 16.01
CA ASN A 441 23.23 -33.74 17.08
C ASN A 441 24.59 -33.08 16.72
N ASN A 442 25.02 -33.11 15.44
CA ASN A 442 26.30 -32.59 14.98
C ASN A 442 26.11 -31.77 13.69
N LEU A 443 26.28 -30.45 13.84
CA LEU A 443 26.20 -29.38 12.83
C LEU A 443 27.38 -29.39 11.83
N ALA A 444 27.52 -30.45 11.05
CA ALA A 444 28.40 -30.44 9.89
C ALA A 444 27.75 -31.17 8.73
N LEU A 445 26.98 -30.43 7.93
CA LEU A 445 26.70 -30.81 6.55
C LEU A 445 28.02 -30.80 5.77
N LYS A 446 28.80 -31.88 5.87
CA LYS A 446 29.84 -32.19 4.89
C LYS A 446 29.13 -32.78 3.68
N SER A 447 28.70 -31.95 2.74
CA SER A 447 28.37 -32.44 1.40
C SER A 447 29.63 -33.10 0.83
N LYS A 448 29.49 -34.34 0.35
CA LYS A 448 30.60 -35.13 -0.22
C LYS A 448 30.88 -34.77 -1.68
N ASP A 449 30.14 -33.83 -2.27
CA ASP A 449 30.35 -33.37 -3.64
C ASP A 449 31.26 -32.13 -3.64
N LYS A 450 32.57 -32.39 -3.64
CA LYS A 450 33.62 -31.38 -3.91
C LYS A 450 33.70 -31.05 -5.40
N GLU A 451 32.60 -30.66 -6.03
CA GLU A 451 32.68 -29.90 -7.27
C GLU A 451 32.48 -28.42 -6.93
N ASP A 452 33.45 -27.59 -7.31
CA ASP A 452 33.36 -26.14 -7.15
C ASP A 452 32.28 -25.59 -8.08
N ARG A 453 31.01 -25.58 -7.62
CA ARG A 453 29.89 -24.97 -8.33
C ARG A 453 29.91 -23.45 -8.12
N TYR A 454 29.61 -22.72 -9.18
CA TYR A 454 29.50 -21.26 -9.16
C TYR A 454 28.16 -20.84 -9.76
N ILE A 455 27.60 -19.75 -9.22
CA ILE A 455 26.44 -19.07 -9.79
C ILE A 455 26.90 -17.71 -10.31
N GLU A 456 26.37 -17.33 -11.45
CA GLU A 456 26.58 -16.03 -12.07
C GLU A 456 25.30 -15.23 -11.95
N ILE A 457 25.41 -14.06 -11.31
CA ILE A 457 24.31 -13.11 -11.10
C ILE A 457 24.65 -11.91 -11.95
N SER A 458 23.75 -11.48 -12.83
CA SER A 458 23.96 -10.31 -13.68
C SER A 458 22.77 -9.36 -13.56
N LEU A 459 23.05 -8.07 -13.55
CA LEU A 459 22.08 -7.03 -13.91
C LEU A 459 21.99 -6.94 -15.43
N ASP A 460 21.06 -6.14 -15.93
CA ASP A 460 20.97 -5.85 -17.36
C ASP A 460 22.31 -5.29 -17.88
N SER A 461 22.78 -5.81 -19.02
CA SER A 461 24.04 -5.43 -19.63
C SER A 461 24.01 -4.08 -20.35
N GLU A 462 22.83 -3.59 -20.75
CA GLU A 462 22.68 -2.33 -21.48
C GLU A 462 22.28 -1.17 -20.56
N ASP A 463 21.47 -1.41 -19.50
CA ASP A 463 20.91 -0.36 -18.62
C ASP A 463 20.93 -0.69 -17.10
N GLY A 464 21.71 -1.69 -16.66
CA GLY A 464 21.70 -2.18 -15.28
C GLY A 464 22.03 -1.15 -14.20
N SER A 465 21.11 -0.93 -13.26
CA SER A 465 21.17 0.14 -12.26
C SER A 465 20.87 -0.36 -10.83
N ALA A 466 21.13 0.47 -9.81
CA ALA A 466 20.70 0.22 -8.44
C ALA A 466 19.17 0.07 -8.31
N SER A 467 18.40 0.68 -9.22
CA SER A 467 16.93 0.58 -9.28
C SER A 467 16.41 -0.80 -9.64
N ASP A 468 17.22 -1.63 -10.30
CA ASP A 468 16.87 -3.00 -10.66
C ASP A 468 16.82 -3.95 -9.46
N ILE A 469 17.34 -3.47 -8.32
CA ILE A 469 17.44 -4.20 -7.06
C ILE A 469 16.41 -3.66 -6.09
N ALA A 470 15.46 -4.51 -5.70
CA ALA A 470 14.55 -4.24 -4.59
C ALA A 470 14.89 -5.09 -3.36
N PHE A 471 14.97 -4.44 -2.20
CA PHE A 471 15.05 -5.11 -0.91
C PHE A 471 13.68 -5.06 -0.21
N LEU A 472 13.08 -6.24 -0.05
CA LEU A 472 11.77 -6.43 0.54
C LEU A 472 11.89 -6.96 1.96
N THR A 473 11.22 -6.30 2.90
CA THR A 473 11.20 -6.70 4.31
C THR A 473 9.81 -6.55 4.92
N TYR A 474 9.56 -7.17 6.06
CA TYR A 474 8.32 -6.95 6.81
C TYR A 474 8.19 -5.52 7.32
N SER A 475 9.30 -4.92 7.78
CA SER A 475 9.32 -3.56 8.32
C SER A 475 10.53 -2.81 7.80
N THR A 476 10.28 -1.66 7.17
CA THR A 476 11.31 -0.77 6.66
C THR A 476 12.03 0.04 7.74
N LYS A 477 11.52 -0.01 8.98
CA LYS A 477 12.06 0.78 10.10
C LYS A 477 13.52 0.42 10.38
N GLU A 478 14.35 1.45 10.42
CA GLU A 478 15.79 1.35 10.67
C GLU A 478 16.10 1.18 12.16
N THR A 479 15.21 1.67 13.01
CA THR A 479 15.34 1.55 14.46
C THR A 479 14.06 1.00 15.09
N SER A 480 14.21 0.35 16.25
CA SER A 480 13.11 -0.03 17.12
C SER A 480 13.02 0.87 18.35
N ARG A 481 11.96 0.70 19.16
CA ARG A 481 11.79 1.43 20.43
C ARG A 481 13.02 1.24 21.33
N GLY A 482 13.61 2.35 21.77
CA GLY A 482 14.84 2.34 22.56
C GLY A 482 16.13 2.51 21.76
N HIS A 483 16.05 2.87 20.47
CA HIS A 483 17.20 3.16 19.59
C HIS A 483 18.08 1.94 19.28
N ASN A 484 17.52 0.72 19.37
CA ASN A 484 18.22 -0.45 18.84
C ASN A 484 18.09 -0.46 17.32
N TYR A 485 19.23 -0.56 16.64
CA TYR A 485 19.32 -0.65 15.19
C TYR A 485 18.78 -1.99 14.68
N LYS A 486 18.04 -1.91 13.59
CA LYS A 486 17.51 -3.06 12.85
C LYS A 486 18.35 -3.32 11.60
N PHE A 487 18.09 -4.44 10.94
CA PHE A 487 18.81 -4.82 9.73
C PHE A 487 18.80 -3.74 8.62
N PRO A 488 17.67 -3.06 8.30
CA PRO A 488 17.66 -1.98 7.31
C PRO A 488 18.65 -0.84 7.63
N TYR A 489 18.86 -0.50 8.91
CA TYR A 489 19.85 0.51 9.30
C TYR A 489 21.27 0.07 8.96
N TYR A 490 21.64 -1.15 9.35
CA TYR A 490 22.97 -1.69 9.06
C TYR A 490 23.21 -1.78 7.55
N LEU A 491 22.18 -2.19 6.80
CA LEU A 491 22.22 -2.25 5.34
C LEU A 491 22.45 -0.86 4.73
N ARG A 492 21.62 0.14 5.06
CA ARG A 492 21.79 1.53 4.59
C ARG A 492 23.20 2.04 4.89
N LYS A 493 23.66 1.93 6.14
CA LYS A 493 24.99 2.42 6.54
C LYS A 493 26.15 1.70 5.87
N THR A 494 25.98 0.46 5.45
CA THR A 494 27.03 -0.29 4.74
C THR A 494 26.99 -0.07 3.23
N LEU A 495 25.84 0.20 2.64
CA LEU A 495 25.67 0.63 1.25
C LEU A 495 26.20 2.07 1.03
N GLU A 496 25.88 3.01 1.92
CA GLU A 496 26.38 4.39 1.87
C GLU A 496 27.93 4.43 1.86
N LYS A 497 28.58 3.59 2.68
CA LYS A 497 30.05 3.45 2.71
C LYS A 497 30.66 2.92 1.40
N ARG A 498 29.84 2.39 0.50
CA ARG A 498 30.21 1.84 -0.81
C ARG A 498 29.67 2.70 -1.96
N ASN A 499 29.23 3.93 -1.68
CA ASN A 499 28.64 4.85 -2.65
C ASN A 499 27.40 4.27 -3.37
N VAL A 500 26.62 3.44 -2.67
CA VAL A 500 25.31 3.00 -3.15
C VAL A 500 24.26 3.76 -2.37
N GLU A 501 23.50 4.61 -3.05
CA GLU A 501 22.40 5.35 -2.45
C GLU A 501 21.19 4.45 -2.22
N VAL A 502 20.42 4.78 -1.19
CA VAL A 502 19.27 4.00 -0.72
C VAL A 502 18.04 4.89 -0.68
N PHE A 503 16.92 4.36 -1.14
CA PHE A 503 15.60 4.94 -0.99
C PHE A 503 14.80 4.11 0.03
N ASN A 504 14.63 4.66 1.22
CA ASN A 504 13.83 4.16 2.34
C ASN A 504 13.22 5.33 3.14
N PRO A 505 12.28 6.11 2.55
CA PRO A 505 11.72 7.28 3.22
C PRO A 505 10.99 6.91 4.52
N ARG A 506 10.40 5.71 4.61
CA ARG A 506 9.70 5.20 5.81
C ARG A 506 10.63 4.63 6.88
N GLY A 507 11.95 4.64 6.65
CA GLY A 507 12.95 4.07 7.54
C GLY A 507 13.01 4.73 8.91
N GLN A 508 12.76 6.03 8.97
CA GLN A 508 12.75 6.83 10.20
C GLN A 508 11.35 7.39 10.48
N ASP A 509 11.09 7.76 11.73
CA ASP A 509 9.87 8.50 12.09
C ASP A 509 10.05 9.97 11.69
N ILE A 510 9.01 10.60 11.12
CA ILE A 510 9.12 11.93 10.49
C ILE A 510 9.68 12.99 11.46
N GLN A 511 9.29 12.92 12.74
CA GLN A 511 9.75 13.81 13.81
C GLN A 511 11.23 13.68 14.20
N ASP A 512 11.88 12.59 13.78
CA ASP A 512 13.26 12.26 14.09
C ASP A 512 14.20 12.57 12.91
N ILE A 513 13.68 12.81 11.71
CA ILE A 513 14.47 13.18 10.52
C ILE A 513 15.09 14.57 10.69
N GLU A 514 16.42 14.69 10.60
CA GLU A 514 17.15 15.93 10.88
C GLU A 514 16.62 17.14 10.10
N ALA A 515 16.41 17.01 8.79
CA ALA A 515 15.89 18.08 7.95
C ALA A 515 14.48 18.54 8.39
N VAL A 516 13.61 17.62 8.80
CA VAL A 516 12.27 17.92 9.34
C VAL A 516 12.37 18.65 10.68
N GLN A 517 13.29 18.21 11.56
CA GLN A 517 13.52 18.88 12.85
C GLN A 517 13.98 20.33 12.65
N ILE A 518 14.88 20.56 11.68
CA ILE A 518 15.34 21.90 11.32
C ILE A 518 14.17 22.71 10.77
N PHE A 519 13.44 22.19 9.79
CA PHE A 519 12.35 22.89 9.12
C PHE A 519 11.23 23.30 10.08
N CYS A 520 10.72 22.36 10.88
CA CYS A 520 9.70 22.63 11.88
C CYS A 520 10.23 23.55 13.00
N GLY A 521 11.49 23.37 13.40
CA GLY A 521 12.13 24.22 14.40
C GLY A 521 12.25 25.68 13.93
N LEU A 522 12.61 25.93 12.68
CA LEU A 522 12.72 27.28 12.11
C LEU A 522 11.36 27.99 12.07
N MET A 523 10.29 27.27 11.66
CA MET A 523 8.92 27.81 11.72
C MET A 523 8.55 28.20 13.15
N LEU A 524 8.81 27.32 14.12
CA LEU A 524 8.55 27.57 15.53
C LEU A 524 9.36 28.75 16.10
N GLU A 525 10.62 28.92 15.70
CA GLU A 525 11.45 30.08 16.10
C GLU A 525 10.95 31.40 15.48
N CYS A 526 10.29 31.36 14.32
CA CYS A 526 9.66 32.54 13.73
C CYS A 526 8.35 32.93 14.43
N ILE A 527 7.47 31.95 14.68
CA ILE A 527 6.09 32.24 15.13
C ILE A 527 5.99 32.42 16.65
N ASP A 528 6.71 31.62 17.45
CA ASP A 528 6.69 31.67 18.92
C ASP A 528 8.12 31.72 19.47
N PRO A 529 8.78 32.89 19.41
CA PRO A 529 10.13 33.05 19.96
C PRO A 529 10.16 32.72 21.46
N ASP A 530 11.23 32.06 21.91
CA ASP A 530 11.46 31.63 23.30
C ASP A 530 10.41 30.68 23.91
N MET A 531 9.56 30.08 23.05
CA MET A 531 8.51 29.14 23.45
C MET A 531 7.48 29.77 24.40
N LYS A 532 7.11 31.04 24.21
CA LYS A 532 6.21 31.76 25.12
C LYS A 532 4.83 31.10 25.14
N ILE A 533 4.25 30.85 23.97
CA ILE A 533 2.93 30.23 23.82
C ILE A 533 3.00 28.74 24.17
N GLN A 534 4.02 28.04 23.69
CA GLN A 534 4.22 26.63 24.02
C GLN A 534 4.31 26.35 25.53
N LYS A 535 4.96 27.24 26.30
CA LYS A 535 5.06 27.12 27.77
C LYS A 535 3.76 27.50 28.48
N MET A 536 2.93 28.32 27.84
CA MET A 536 1.67 28.79 28.41
C MET A 536 0.61 27.70 28.38
N ASP A 537 0.54 26.91 27.30
CA ASP A 537 -0.41 25.80 27.17
C ASP A 537 0.08 24.54 27.93
N LYS A 538 -0.55 24.28 29.06
CA LYS A 538 -0.24 23.13 29.94
C LYS A 538 -0.82 21.80 29.45
N ASN A 539 -1.70 21.83 28.45
CA ASN A 539 -2.35 20.65 27.91
C ASN A 539 -1.51 19.96 26.82
N ILE A 540 -0.47 20.63 26.31
CA ILE A 540 0.45 20.04 25.34
C ILE A 540 1.09 18.76 25.93
N PRO A 541 1.02 17.61 25.22
CA PRO A 541 1.63 16.37 25.68
C PRO A 541 3.13 16.53 25.95
N LYS A 542 3.59 16.00 27.10
CA LYS A 542 5.01 16.11 27.53
C LYS A 542 6.01 15.51 26.53
N SER A 543 5.60 14.52 25.74
CA SER A 543 6.42 13.96 24.65
C SER A 543 6.58 14.97 23.52
N SER A 544 5.48 15.47 22.97
CA SER A 544 5.46 16.46 21.88
C SER A 544 6.18 17.74 22.29
N PHE A 545 5.99 18.21 23.53
CA PHE A 545 6.71 19.37 24.05
C PHE A 545 8.24 19.19 23.99
N ARG A 546 8.75 18.02 24.40
CA ARG A 546 10.18 17.71 24.38
C ARG A 546 10.72 17.62 22.95
N ILE A 547 9.96 17.00 22.04
CA ILE A 547 10.33 16.85 20.63
C ILE A 547 10.41 18.22 19.94
N MET A 548 9.38 19.07 20.10
CA MET A 548 9.40 20.44 19.54
C MET A 548 10.53 21.30 20.13
N ARG A 549 10.89 21.10 21.40
CA ARG A 549 12.07 21.75 21.98
C ARG A 549 13.37 21.29 21.29
N ARG A 550 13.52 19.99 21.04
CA ARG A 550 14.67 19.43 20.31
C ARG A 550 14.74 19.98 18.89
N TRP A 551 13.61 20.14 18.20
CA TRP A 551 13.55 20.78 16.88
C TRP A 551 14.10 22.20 16.91
N ARG A 552 13.65 23.03 17.87
CA ARG A 552 14.17 24.39 18.06
C ARG A 552 15.68 24.41 18.32
N GLU A 553 16.18 23.48 19.15
CA GLU A 553 17.62 23.35 19.43
C GLU A 553 18.42 23.00 18.15
N ASN A 554 17.90 22.13 17.29
CA ASN A 554 18.53 21.78 16.02
C ASN A 554 18.44 22.91 14.99
N ALA A 555 17.31 23.60 14.90
CA ALA A 555 17.14 24.78 14.06
C ALA A 555 18.13 25.90 14.45
N ARG A 556 18.33 26.16 15.75
CA ARG A 556 19.33 27.13 16.22
C ARG A 556 20.76 26.74 15.82
N LYS A 557 21.14 25.47 16.01
CA LYS A 557 22.43 24.96 15.53
C LYS A 557 22.59 25.06 14.02
N PHE A 558 21.51 24.91 13.26
CA PHE A 558 21.52 25.07 11.81
C PHE A 558 21.70 26.53 11.41
N MET A 559 20.99 27.47 12.05
CA MET A 559 21.19 28.91 11.86
C MET A 559 22.63 29.34 12.18
N ASP A 560 23.24 28.80 13.22
CA ASP A 560 24.63 29.10 13.61
C ASP A 560 25.68 28.64 12.56
N LYS A 561 25.28 27.83 11.57
CA LYS A 561 26.14 27.42 10.44
C LYS A 561 26.12 28.40 9.27
N ASP A 562 25.25 29.42 9.29
CA ASP A 562 25.02 30.38 8.20
C ASP A 562 24.83 29.68 6.83
N PRO A 563 23.76 28.87 6.67
CA PRO A 563 23.49 28.16 5.41
C PRO A 563 23.22 29.14 4.26
N GLU A 564 23.60 28.75 3.05
CA GLU A 564 23.20 29.46 1.83
C GLU A 564 21.69 29.34 1.61
N PRO A 565 21.04 30.33 0.95
CA PRO A 565 21.62 31.57 0.45
C PRO A 565 21.89 32.62 1.54
N VAL A 566 23.06 33.28 1.50
CA VAL A 566 23.38 34.42 2.39
C VAL A 566 22.94 35.79 1.85
N SER A 567 22.50 35.85 0.59
CA SER A 567 22.02 37.06 -0.10
C SER A 567 20.64 36.80 -0.71
N PRO A 568 19.67 37.74 -0.60
CA PRO A 568 19.80 39.13 -0.15
C PRO A 568 19.77 39.33 1.38
N ILE A 569 19.59 38.26 2.15
CA ILE A 569 19.44 38.24 3.60
C ILE A 569 19.83 36.83 4.08
N THR A 570 20.50 36.71 5.23
CA THR A 570 20.85 35.40 5.81
C THR A 570 19.64 34.75 6.49
N LEU A 571 19.67 33.42 6.69
CA LEU A 571 18.63 32.71 7.45
C LEU A 571 18.44 33.30 8.85
N LYS A 572 19.54 33.61 9.53
CA LYS A 572 19.51 34.17 10.88
C LYS A 572 18.84 35.54 10.92
N GLU A 573 19.22 36.43 10.00
CA GLU A 573 18.57 37.74 9.85
C GLU A 573 17.07 37.59 9.53
N PHE A 574 16.69 36.62 8.68
CA PHE A 574 15.30 36.37 8.34
C PHE A 574 14.48 35.99 9.58
N VAL A 575 14.97 35.04 10.37
CA VAL A 575 14.32 34.60 11.60
C VAL A 575 14.25 35.74 12.62
N GLU A 576 15.31 36.52 12.81
CA GLU A 576 15.31 37.68 13.71
C GLU A 576 14.26 38.74 13.32
N LEU A 577 14.11 39.03 12.02
CA LEU A 577 13.08 39.94 11.53
C LEU A 577 11.67 39.42 11.80
N TRP A 578 11.45 38.11 11.66
CA TRP A 578 10.20 37.47 12.06
C TRP A 578 9.94 37.60 13.55
N GLN A 579 10.92 37.28 14.40
CA GLN A 579 10.80 37.37 15.86
C GLN A 579 10.47 38.79 16.33
N LEU A 580 11.04 39.80 15.67
CA LEU A 580 10.82 41.22 15.97
C LEU A 580 9.57 41.79 15.28
N ARG A 581 8.86 41.00 14.45
CA ARG A 581 7.73 41.43 13.60
C ARG A 581 8.09 42.67 12.76
N LYS A 582 9.33 42.71 12.25
CA LYS A 582 9.90 43.85 11.51
C LYS A 582 9.86 43.58 10.01
N PRO A 583 9.25 44.46 9.19
CA PRO A 583 9.14 44.23 7.76
C PRO A 583 10.51 44.31 7.06
N TYR A 584 10.70 43.48 6.04
CA TYR A 584 11.87 43.49 5.14
C TYR A 584 11.40 43.84 3.73
N LYS A 585 11.93 44.94 3.16
CA LYS A 585 11.52 45.46 1.84
C LYS A 585 10.00 45.73 1.71
N MET A 586 9.33 45.98 2.84
CA MET A 586 7.91 46.34 2.93
C MET A 586 7.75 47.50 3.91
N ASP A 587 6.67 48.27 3.76
CA ASP A 587 6.39 49.44 4.62
C ASP A 587 5.85 49.04 6.00
N LYS A 588 5.10 47.93 6.09
CA LYS A 588 4.44 47.47 7.32
C LYS A 588 4.48 45.95 7.43
N TRP A 589 4.46 45.45 8.67
CA TRP A 589 4.22 44.04 8.94
C TRP A 589 2.77 43.69 8.56
N PRO A 590 2.53 42.56 7.87
CA PRO A 590 1.18 42.15 7.46
C PRO A 590 0.26 41.89 8.65
N SER A 591 -1.04 42.07 8.46
CA SER A 591 -2.08 41.79 9.47
C SER A 591 -2.30 40.29 9.68
N SER A 592 -2.11 39.46 8.65
CA SER A 592 -2.05 38.01 8.76
C SER A 592 -1.07 37.40 7.75
N VAL A 593 -0.56 36.21 8.06
CA VAL A 593 0.30 35.42 7.14
C VAL A 593 -0.06 33.94 7.26
N ARG A 594 -0.13 33.22 6.13
CA ARG A 594 -0.32 31.76 6.14
C ARG A 594 0.96 31.06 6.58
N LEU A 595 0.82 30.01 7.39
CA LEU A 595 1.98 29.20 7.79
C LEU A 595 2.72 28.63 6.58
N MET A 596 1.99 28.24 5.51
CA MET A 596 2.59 27.78 4.25
C MET A 596 3.51 28.81 3.59
N ASP A 597 3.15 30.10 3.61
CA ASP A 597 3.98 31.14 2.98
C ASP A 597 5.30 31.32 3.74
N LEU A 598 5.27 31.17 5.07
CA LEU A 598 6.48 31.13 5.90
C LEU A 598 7.30 29.87 5.60
N ALA A 599 6.64 28.71 5.53
CA ALA A 599 7.27 27.43 5.25
C ALA A 599 8.04 27.46 3.91
N TYR A 600 7.41 27.93 2.82
CA TYR A 600 8.06 28.05 1.52
C TYR A 600 9.27 29.00 1.52
N LYS A 601 9.23 30.09 2.30
CA LYS A 601 10.39 30.98 2.45
C LYS A 601 11.53 30.29 3.18
N LEU A 602 11.25 29.62 4.30
CA LEU A 602 12.25 28.90 5.09
C LEU A 602 12.84 27.69 4.34
N LEU A 603 12.06 27.07 3.46
CA LEU A 603 12.48 25.95 2.64
C LEU A 603 13.72 26.30 1.81
N THR A 604 13.88 27.56 1.39
CA THR A 604 14.99 28.04 0.54
C THR A 604 16.39 27.81 1.12
N TRP A 605 16.52 27.56 2.43
CA TRP A 605 17.79 27.24 3.10
C TRP A 605 17.98 25.75 3.39
N ILE A 606 17.09 24.86 2.94
CA ILE A 606 17.11 23.43 3.26
C ILE A 606 17.13 22.60 1.96
N ASP A 607 18.28 22.60 1.28
CA ASP A 607 18.48 21.94 -0.03
C ASP A 607 17.99 20.49 -0.05
N TYR A 608 18.25 19.73 1.02
CA TYR A 608 17.84 18.33 1.13
C TYR A 608 16.32 18.14 0.92
N LEU A 609 15.47 19.04 1.41
CA LEU A 609 14.01 18.92 1.23
C LEU A 609 13.54 19.31 -0.19
N GLN A 610 14.41 19.93 -1.00
CA GLN A 610 14.09 20.36 -2.36
C GLN A 610 14.68 19.44 -3.43
N GLU A 611 15.89 18.93 -3.21
CA GLU A 611 16.68 18.25 -4.23
C GLU A 611 16.72 16.73 -4.04
N ASP A 612 16.58 16.25 -2.80
CA ASP A 612 16.61 14.80 -2.52
C ASP A 612 15.21 14.18 -2.63
N VAL A 613 15.13 13.01 -3.26
CA VAL A 613 13.86 12.29 -3.47
C VAL A 613 13.17 11.92 -2.14
N GLU A 614 13.92 11.50 -1.11
CA GLU A 614 13.34 11.28 0.23
C GLU A 614 12.93 12.61 0.87
N GLY A 615 13.74 13.65 0.69
CA GLY A 615 13.46 15.00 1.18
C GLY A 615 12.16 15.59 0.65
N ILE A 616 11.87 15.40 -0.64
CA ILE A 616 10.61 15.82 -1.28
C ILE A 616 9.42 15.08 -0.66
N VAL A 617 9.54 13.77 -0.42
CA VAL A 617 8.49 12.98 0.26
C VAL A 617 8.23 13.51 1.67
N TYR A 618 9.27 13.88 2.41
CA TYR A 618 9.13 14.46 3.75
C TYR A 618 8.50 15.84 3.71
N LEU A 619 8.89 16.67 2.74
CA LEU A 619 8.30 17.98 2.52
C LEU A 619 6.80 17.85 2.23
N GLU A 620 6.41 16.96 1.33
CA GLU A 620 5.02 16.73 0.95
C GLU A 620 4.16 16.30 2.16
N ALA A 621 4.65 15.38 2.99
CA ALA A 621 3.93 14.98 4.21
C ALA A 621 3.70 16.18 5.17
N ILE A 622 4.65 17.11 5.26
CA ILE A 622 4.54 18.31 6.11
C ILE A 622 3.60 19.34 5.49
N THR A 623 3.73 19.62 4.19
CA THR A 623 2.90 20.62 3.50
C THR A 623 1.44 20.17 3.43
N GLN A 624 1.17 18.88 3.20
CA GLN A 624 -0.18 18.31 3.30
C GLN A 624 -0.77 18.50 4.69
N THR A 625 0.02 18.26 5.75
CA THR A 625 -0.42 18.52 7.13
C THR A 625 -0.81 19.99 7.34
N ILE A 626 0.00 20.93 6.87
CA ILE A 626 -0.31 22.37 7.01
C ILE A 626 -1.53 22.78 6.18
N ASN A 627 -1.68 22.26 4.96
CA ASN A 627 -2.80 22.58 4.09
C ASN A 627 -4.13 22.05 4.63
N GLN A 628 -4.15 20.79 5.07
CA GLN A 628 -5.39 20.15 5.52
C GLN A 628 -5.91 20.70 6.84
N THR A 629 -5.00 21.13 7.72
CA THR A 629 -5.39 21.79 8.98
C THR A 629 -6.11 23.12 8.74
N GLY A 630 -5.86 23.79 7.62
CA GLY A 630 -6.55 25.02 7.25
C GLY A 630 -8.07 24.86 7.07
N PHE A 631 -8.57 23.65 6.81
CA PHE A 631 -10.00 23.39 6.60
C PHE A 631 -10.79 23.23 7.90
N PHE A 632 -10.14 22.89 9.02
CA PHE A 632 -10.80 22.59 10.31
C PHE A 632 -10.64 23.70 11.35
N ASN A 633 -9.89 24.74 11.02
CA ASN A 633 -9.38 25.66 12.01
C ASN A 633 -10.06 27.04 11.92
N GLU A 634 -10.32 27.67 13.06
CA GLU A 634 -10.92 29.01 13.15
C GLU A 634 -10.09 30.03 12.36
N TYR A 635 -8.77 29.91 12.42
CA TYR A 635 -7.84 30.83 11.76
C TYR A 635 -7.30 30.30 10.43
N GLY A 636 -7.77 29.15 9.91
CA GLY A 636 -7.43 28.68 8.55
C GLY A 636 -5.93 28.48 8.27
N SER A 637 -5.15 28.10 9.29
CA SER A 637 -3.68 28.04 9.25
C SER A 637 -2.99 29.40 8.97
N GLU A 638 -3.69 30.51 9.21
CA GLU A 638 -3.16 31.86 9.21
C GLU A 638 -2.81 32.34 10.61
N ILE A 639 -1.73 33.10 10.71
CA ILE A 639 -1.25 33.75 11.92
C ILE A 639 -1.71 35.20 11.86
N TYR A 640 -2.50 35.63 12.83
CA TYR A 640 -3.05 36.99 12.87
C TYR A 640 -2.25 37.88 13.81
N PHE A 641 -1.82 39.05 13.34
CA PHE A 641 -1.00 40.02 14.07
C PHE A 641 -1.80 41.26 14.52
N ASP A 642 -3.12 41.29 14.32
CA ASP A 642 -3.98 42.44 14.68
C ASP A 642 -3.95 42.78 16.17
N THR A 643 -3.96 41.74 17.02
CA THR A 643 -4.00 41.85 18.48
C THR A 643 -3.25 40.69 19.09
N GLU A 644 -2.62 40.91 20.26
CA GLU A 644 -1.90 39.86 21.00
C GLU A 644 -2.79 38.64 21.28
N SER A 645 -4.08 38.84 21.59
CA SER A 645 -5.02 37.75 21.83
C SER A 645 -5.25 36.88 20.59
N LYS A 646 -5.47 37.49 19.41
CA LYS A 646 -5.63 36.74 18.15
C LYS A 646 -4.33 36.06 17.73
N GLU A 647 -3.18 36.70 17.92
CA GLU A 647 -1.88 36.11 17.62
C GLU A 647 -1.65 34.85 18.47
N ILE A 648 -1.88 34.94 19.77
CA ILE A 648 -1.77 33.79 20.68
C ILE A 648 -2.72 32.67 20.28
N LYS A 649 -4.00 32.98 19.99
CA LYS A 649 -4.99 31.96 19.63
C LYS A 649 -4.67 31.27 18.31
N SER A 650 -4.32 32.04 17.27
CA SER A 650 -3.96 31.50 15.95
C SER A 650 -2.70 30.63 16.01
N ILE A 651 -1.67 31.04 16.76
CA ILE A 651 -0.48 30.21 16.97
C ILE A 651 -0.78 28.96 17.81
N ASN A 652 -1.61 29.08 18.86
CA ASN A 652 -2.00 27.90 19.65
C ASN A 652 -2.74 26.87 18.81
N GLU A 653 -3.56 27.31 17.86
CA GLU A 653 -4.23 26.42 16.92
C GLU A 653 -3.23 25.69 16.00
N LEU A 654 -2.19 26.38 15.51
CA LEU A 654 -1.10 25.74 14.76
C LEU A 654 -0.34 24.70 15.59
N TYR A 655 -0.15 24.94 16.89
CA TYR A 655 0.44 23.94 17.78
C TYR A 655 -0.37 22.64 17.78
N TRP A 656 -1.67 22.72 18.03
CA TRP A 656 -2.54 21.55 18.16
C TRP A 656 -2.77 20.81 16.85
N ASN A 657 -2.82 21.54 15.74
CA ASN A 657 -3.25 20.95 14.48
C ASN A 657 -2.08 20.63 13.54
N VAL A 658 -0.95 21.34 13.64
CA VAL A 658 0.23 21.09 12.78
C VAL A 658 1.36 20.46 13.56
N PHE A 659 1.89 21.17 14.56
CA PHE A 659 3.16 20.76 15.18
C PHE A 659 3.03 19.58 16.13
N ILE A 660 1.94 19.48 16.91
CA ILE A 660 1.71 18.36 17.82
C ILE A 660 1.50 17.04 17.06
N PRO A 661 0.69 16.97 15.98
CA PRO A 661 0.55 15.75 15.17
C PRO A 661 1.87 15.28 14.54
N ILE A 662 2.69 16.20 14.02
CA ILE A 662 4.03 15.84 13.51
C ILE A 662 4.91 15.37 14.67
N ALA A 663 4.94 16.09 15.80
CA ALA A 663 5.82 15.79 16.93
C ALA A 663 5.40 14.55 17.72
N SER A 664 4.13 14.16 17.70
CA SER A 664 3.62 12.96 18.37
C SER A 664 3.82 11.69 17.54
N GLY A 665 4.10 11.83 16.24
CA GLY A 665 4.17 10.73 15.28
C GLY A 665 2.81 10.34 14.71
N GLY A 666 1.81 11.22 14.81
CA GLY A 666 0.52 11.05 14.14
C GLY A 666 0.61 11.30 12.62
N VAL A 667 1.64 12.03 12.16
CA VAL A 667 1.93 12.16 10.72
C VAL A 667 2.90 11.06 10.30
N SER A 668 2.52 10.30 9.28
CA SER A 668 3.32 9.23 8.71
C SER A 668 3.43 9.38 7.21
N ILE A 669 4.47 8.82 6.61
CA ILE A 669 4.64 8.82 5.16
C ILE A 669 3.69 7.77 4.59
N GLU A 670 2.68 8.25 3.88
CA GLU A 670 1.69 7.43 3.20
C GLU A 670 2.32 6.70 2.01
N GLU A 671 1.78 5.52 1.70
CA GLU A 671 2.31 4.72 0.59
C GLU A 671 2.04 5.36 -0.77
N GLU A 672 0.98 6.17 -0.88
CA GLU A 672 0.63 6.94 -2.09
C GLU A 672 1.67 8.03 -2.40
N LEU A 673 2.40 8.54 -1.40
CA LEU A 673 3.50 9.50 -1.64
C LEU A 673 4.73 8.88 -2.32
N LEU A 674 4.74 7.55 -2.52
CA LEU A 674 5.88 6.78 -3.02
C LEU A 674 5.63 6.21 -4.42
N GLU A 675 4.75 6.84 -5.19
CA GLU A 675 4.28 6.34 -6.49
C GLU A 675 5.41 6.16 -7.51
N THR A 676 6.38 7.08 -7.52
CA THR A 676 7.58 7.00 -8.36
C THR A 676 8.80 6.59 -7.53
N LEU A 677 9.41 5.47 -7.91
CA LEU A 677 10.69 5.04 -7.35
C LEU A 677 11.84 5.73 -8.09
N PRO A 678 12.91 6.14 -7.39
CA PRO A 678 14.10 6.67 -8.04
C PRO A 678 14.79 5.60 -8.90
N ASP A 679 15.30 6.03 -10.06
CA ASP A 679 15.98 5.20 -11.06
C ASP A 679 17.48 4.98 -10.74
N ASN A 680 18.02 5.65 -9.74
CA ASN A 680 19.44 5.63 -9.39
C ASN A 680 19.74 5.15 -7.95
N ARG A 681 18.74 4.61 -7.23
CA ARG A 681 18.90 4.14 -5.83
C ARG A 681 18.40 2.72 -5.64
N LEU A 682 18.98 2.04 -4.66
CA LEU A 682 18.44 0.77 -4.19
C LEU A 682 17.18 1.03 -3.35
N ASN A 683 16.09 0.37 -3.72
CA ASN A 683 14.79 0.57 -3.08
C ASN A 683 14.63 -0.41 -1.90
N ILE A 684 14.51 0.11 -0.67
CA ILE A 684 14.09 -0.66 0.50
C ILE A 684 12.61 -0.37 0.74
N MET A 685 11.78 -1.41 0.66
CA MET A 685 10.35 -1.27 0.84
C MET A 685 9.76 -2.44 1.62
N SER A 686 8.57 -2.21 2.18
CA SER A 686 7.81 -3.29 2.79
C SER A 686 7.23 -4.19 1.70
N ILE A 687 6.99 -5.46 2.05
CA ILE A 687 6.37 -6.41 1.11
C ILE A 687 5.02 -5.90 0.59
N HIS A 688 4.22 -5.23 1.42
CA HIS A 688 2.93 -4.65 1.00
C HIS A 688 3.11 -3.58 -0.08
N GLN A 689 4.12 -2.71 0.05
CA GLN A 689 4.44 -1.66 -0.93
C GLN A 689 4.93 -2.21 -2.27
N SER A 690 5.55 -3.39 -2.26
CA SER A 690 6.01 -4.04 -3.50
C SER A 690 4.87 -4.59 -4.36
N LYS A 691 3.62 -4.59 -3.85
CA LYS A 691 2.47 -5.07 -4.60
C LYS A 691 2.26 -4.22 -5.86
N GLY A 692 2.04 -4.86 -7.00
CA GLY A 692 1.96 -4.21 -8.31
C GLY A 692 3.31 -3.91 -8.96
N LEU A 693 4.43 -3.98 -8.23
CA LEU A 693 5.77 -3.76 -8.75
C LEU A 693 6.46 -5.08 -9.16
N GLU A 694 7.51 -4.95 -9.95
CA GLU A 694 8.38 -6.05 -10.38
C GLU A 694 9.80 -5.55 -10.57
N PHE A 695 10.79 -6.41 -10.31
CA PHE A 695 12.20 -6.06 -10.39
C PHE A 695 13.01 -7.22 -10.97
N PRO A 696 14.05 -6.94 -11.78
CA PRO A 696 15.00 -7.96 -12.24
C PRO A 696 15.57 -8.78 -11.08
N LEU A 697 15.99 -8.12 -10.00
CA LEU A 697 16.55 -8.74 -8.81
C LEU A 697 15.80 -8.34 -7.54
N VAL A 698 15.29 -9.32 -6.81
CA VAL A 698 14.62 -9.11 -5.53
C VAL A 698 15.37 -9.82 -4.41
N ILE A 699 15.62 -9.07 -3.34
CA ILE A 699 16.19 -9.56 -2.09
C ILE A 699 15.08 -9.56 -1.05
N VAL A 700 14.73 -10.73 -0.50
CA VAL A 700 13.68 -10.86 0.52
C VAL A 700 14.31 -11.18 1.86
N ASP A 701 14.07 -10.32 2.84
CA ASP A 701 14.38 -10.61 4.24
C ASP A 701 13.37 -11.60 4.81
N VAL A 702 13.84 -12.83 5.02
CA VAL A 702 13.03 -13.93 5.55
C VAL A 702 13.38 -14.24 7.02
N GLY A 703 14.39 -13.59 7.61
CA GLY A 703 14.78 -13.93 8.98
C GLY A 703 15.92 -13.14 9.61
N SER A 704 16.16 -11.89 9.21
CA SER A 704 17.21 -11.05 9.82
C SER A 704 16.91 -10.73 11.30
N GLU A 705 15.64 -10.73 11.70
CA GLU A 705 15.19 -10.41 13.07
C GLU A 705 15.11 -11.64 14.01
N PHE A 706 15.35 -12.86 13.52
CA PHE A 706 15.08 -14.10 14.28
C PHE A 706 16.37 -14.85 14.65
N ASP A 707 17.03 -14.41 15.73
CA ASP A 707 18.15 -15.15 16.32
C ASP A 707 17.70 -16.34 17.18
N LYS A 708 16.46 -16.28 17.69
CA LYS A 708 15.84 -17.27 18.59
C LYS A 708 14.34 -17.45 18.29
N ASP A 709 13.81 -18.60 18.71
CA ASP A 709 12.38 -18.92 18.68
C ASP A 709 11.64 -18.20 19.82
N LEU A 710 11.32 -16.92 19.61
CA LEU A 710 10.58 -16.10 20.57
C LEU A 710 9.09 -16.02 20.20
N ALA A 711 8.23 -16.08 21.23
CA ALA A 711 6.78 -15.98 21.05
C ALA A 711 6.33 -14.63 20.48
N ASN A 712 6.97 -13.53 20.87
CA ASN A 712 6.65 -12.19 20.39
C ASN A 712 7.08 -11.93 18.94
N THR A 713 7.91 -12.78 18.32
CA THR A 713 8.26 -12.68 16.88
C THR A 713 7.62 -13.79 16.05
N SER A 714 6.96 -14.76 16.69
CA SER A 714 6.27 -15.88 16.02
C SER A 714 5.28 -15.41 14.96
N PHE A 715 4.51 -14.35 15.20
CA PHE A 715 3.53 -13.84 14.24
C PHE A 715 4.13 -13.37 12.90
N LEU A 716 5.46 -13.16 12.83
CA LEU A 716 6.18 -12.74 11.62
C LEU A 716 6.72 -13.89 10.77
N ARG A 717 6.73 -15.11 11.31
CA ARG A 717 7.34 -16.30 10.67
C ARG A 717 6.52 -17.57 10.79
N PHE A 718 5.75 -17.71 11.87
CA PHE A 718 5.02 -18.92 12.24
C PHE A 718 3.95 -18.60 13.32
N PRO A 719 2.74 -18.15 12.91
CA PRO A 719 1.69 -17.75 13.84
C PRO A 719 1.31 -18.86 14.83
N LYS A 720 1.22 -18.54 16.12
CA LYS A 720 0.73 -19.47 17.17
C LYS A 720 -0.63 -19.07 17.72
N LYS A 721 -1.09 -17.86 17.42
CA LYS A 721 -2.33 -17.23 17.87
C LYS A 721 -2.87 -16.35 16.75
N GLY A 722 -4.15 -16.03 16.81
CA GLY A 722 -4.78 -15.03 15.96
C GLY A 722 -4.12 -13.67 16.07
N GLY A 723 -4.05 -12.94 14.96
CA GLY A 723 -3.67 -11.53 14.95
C GLY A 723 -4.81 -10.61 15.40
N GLN A 724 -4.45 -9.34 15.61
CA GLN A 724 -5.40 -8.29 16.02
C GLN A 724 -6.52 -8.10 15.00
N ASP A 725 -6.21 -8.18 13.70
CA ASP A 725 -7.19 -7.94 12.66
C ASP A 725 -8.27 -9.01 12.64
N GLN A 726 -7.87 -10.27 12.81
CA GLN A 726 -8.77 -11.42 12.85
C GLN A 726 -9.63 -11.41 14.11
N GLU A 727 -9.07 -11.04 15.27
CA GLU A 727 -9.85 -10.88 16.50
C GLU A 727 -10.91 -9.77 16.35
N LEU A 728 -10.53 -8.65 15.74
CA LEU A 728 -11.43 -7.53 15.53
C LEU A 728 -12.56 -7.89 14.53
N GLU A 729 -12.23 -8.58 13.44
CA GLU A 729 -13.23 -9.14 12.50
C GLU A 729 -14.24 -10.03 13.22
N ASP A 730 -13.81 -10.97 14.07
CA ASP A 730 -14.71 -11.90 14.75
C ASP A 730 -15.67 -11.20 15.72
N ARG A 731 -15.20 -10.13 16.38
CA ARG A 731 -16.03 -9.33 17.29
C ARG A 731 -17.09 -8.53 16.55
N ILE A 732 -16.78 -8.05 15.34
CA ILE A 732 -17.62 -7.11 14.59
C ILE A 732 -18.55 -7.84 13.61
N ARG A 733 -18.04 -8.82 12.84
CA ARG A 733 -18.76 -9.44 11.72
C ARG A 733 -20.04 -10.16 12.11
N LYS A 734 -20.19 -10.59 13.36
CA LYS A 734 -21.46 -11.16 13.86
C LYS A 734 -22.65 -10.19 13.72
N TYR A 735 -22.37 -8.89 13.62
CA TYR A 735 -23.33 -7.80 13.39
C TYR A 735 -23.36 -7.29 11.94
N SER A 736 -22.57 -7.89 11.04
CA SER A 736 -22.63 -7.58 9.60
C SER A 736 -23.96 -8.06 9.01
N LYS A 737 -24.55 -7.30 8.08
CA LYS A 737 -25.80 -7.72 7.43
C LYS A 737 -25.63 -8.99 6.58
N ASP A 738 -24.53 -9.07 5.82
CA ASP A 738 -24.35 -10.08 4.76
C ASP A 738 -23.12 -10.99 4.95
N MET A 739 -22.35 -10.81 6.04
CA MET A 739 -21.12 -11.55 6.29
C MET A 739 -20.99 -12.09 7.73
N LYS A 740 -22.11 -12.58 8.31
CA LYS A 740 -22.18 -13.01 9.73
C LYS A 740 -21.29 -14.19 10.12
N ILE A 741 -20.89 -15.05 9.17
CA ILE A 741 -20.21 -16.31 9.47
C ILE A 741 -18.75 -16.22 9.02
N VAL A 742 -17.85 -16.27 10.00
CA VAL A 742 -16.42 -16.50 9.77
C VAL A 742 -16.16 -18.00 9.78
N LYS A 743 -15.82 -18.58 8.61
CA LYS A 743 -15.63 -20.03 8.47
C LYS A 743 -14.28 -20.53 8.99
N ARG A 744 -13.22 -19.73 8.82
CA ARG A 744 -11.84 -20.09 9.19
C ARG A 744 -11.48 -19.45 10.53
N ASP A 745 -10.81 -20.20 11.40
CA ASP A 745 -10.38 -19.66 12.69
C ASP A 745 -9.31 -18.57 12.54
N GLN A 746 -8.99 -17.88 13.64
CA GLN A 746 -8.04 -16.77 13.63
C GLN A 746 -6.60 -17.19 13.33
N VAL A 747 -6.20 -18.39 13.76
CA VAL A 747 -4.84 -18.90 13.56
C VAL A 747 -4.66 -19.27 12.10
N ASP A 748 -5.62 -20.00 11.53
CA ASP A 748 -5.66 -20.35 10.12
C ASP A 748 -5.58 -19.08 9.24
N ARG A 749 -6.41 -18.07 9.50
CA ARG A 749 -6.31 -16.77 8.77
C ARG A 749 -4.97 -16.09 8.93
N SER A 750 -4.34 -16.18 10.11
CA SER A 750 -3.02 -15.59 10.34
C SER A 750 -1.92 -16.32 9.55
N PHE A 751 -2.01 -17.65 9.40
CA PHE A 751 -1.15 -18.42 8.50
C PHE A 751 -1.40 -18.03 7.05
N ASP A 752 -2.67 -17.97 6.63
CA ASP A 752 -3.02 -17.64 5.26
C ASP A 752 -2.48 -16.25 4.86
N ASP A 753 -2.62 -15.25 5.73
CA ASP A 753 -2.11 -13.89 5.49
C ASP A 753 -0.58 -13.84 5.44
N LEU A 754 0.11 -14.65 6.26
CA LEU A 754 1.57 -14.73 6.24
C LEU A 754 2.08 -15.45 4.98
N THR A 755 1.38 -16.50 4.53
CA THR A 755 1.66 -17.20 3.28
C THR A 755 1.50 -16.23 2.10
N ARG A 756 0.37 -15.53 1.99
CA ARG A 756 0.16 -14.51 0.93
C ARG A 756 1.26 -13.46 0.92
N ARG A 757 1.70 -12.99 2.09
CA ARG A 757 2.78 -12.01 2.20
C ARG A 757 4.06 -12.50 1.53
N TYR A 758 4.58 -13.66 1.90
CA TYR A 758 5.82 -14.16 1.29
C TYR A 758 5.62 -14.62 -0.16
N PHE A 759 4.43 -15.12 -0.53
CA PHE A 759 4.09 -15.40 -1.91
C PHE A 759 4.18 -14.14 -2.78
N VAL A 760 3.63 -13.01 -2.31
CA VAL A 760 3.80 -11.71 -2.96
C VAL A 760 5.27 -11.34 -3.07
N ALA A 761 6.04 -11.45 -1.98
CA ALA A 761 7.47 -11.11 -1.98
C ALA A 761 8.27 -11.90 -3.02
N PHE A 762 8.07 -13.21 -3.11
CA PHE A 762 8.79 -14.08 -4.05
C PHE A 762 8.39 -13.81 -5.50
N SER A 763 7.10 -13.56 -5.75
CA SER A 763 6.57 -13.29 -7.11
C SER A 763 6.87 -11.89 -7.66
N ARG A 764 7.62 -11.05 -6.93
CA ARG A 764 8.12 -9.75 -7.45
C ARG A 764 9.35 -9.90 -8.33
N ALA A 765 10.09 -11.00 -8.19
CA ALA A 765 11.32 -11.24 -8.93
C ALA A 765 11.05 -11.66 -10.37
N GLN A 766 11.73 -11.03 -11.33
CA GLN A 766 11.76 -11.45 -12.73
C GLN A 766 12.85 -12.53 -12.92
N ASP A 767 14.11 -12.20 -12.62
CA ASP A 767 15.26 -13.06 -12.93
C ASP A 767 15.90 -13.71 -11.72
N VAL A 768 16.14 -12.92 -10.66
CA VAL A 768 16.95 -13.34 -9.51
C VAL A 768 16.20 -13.10 -8.20
N LEU A 769 16.08 -14.16 -7.40
CA LEU A 769 15.53 -14.10 -6.05
C LEU A 769 16.60 -14.51 -5.02
N ILE A 770 16.89 -13.60 -4.08
CA ILE A 770 17.84 -13.82 -2.98
C ILE A 770 17.07 -13.78 -1.66
N LEU A 771 17.13 -14.86 -0.89
CA LEU A 771 16.59 -14.94 0.46
C LEU A 771 17.70 -14.63 1.47
N VAL A 772 17.44 -13.70 2.40
CA VAL A 772 18.43 -13.28 3.40
C VAL A 772 17.92 -13.46 4.83
N GLY A 773 18.81 -13.78 5.75
CA GLY A 773 18.47 -13.91 7.16
C GLY A 773 19.64 -14.36 8.04
N LEU A 774 19.34 -14.72 9.29
CA LEU A 774 20.36 -15.26 10.20
C LEU A 774 20.52 -16.77 10.04
N THR A 775 21.75 -17.28 10.19
CA THR A 775 22.06 -18.73 10.11
C THR A 775 21.26 -19.57 11.11
N SER A 776 20.83 -18.99 12.23
CA SER A 776 19.93 -19.61 13.21
C SER A 776 18.59 -20.06 12.63
N ASN A 777 18.12 -19.43 11.55
CA ASN A 777 16.85 -19.79 10.91
C ASN A 777 16.97 -21.06 10.05
N ILE A 778 18.18 -21.36 9.57
CA ILE A 778 18.46 -22.55 8.75
C ILE A 778 18.95 -23.68 9.63
N TYR A 779 19.89 -23.39 10.53
CA TYR A 779 20.60 -24.39 11.31
C TYR A 779 20.17 -24.48 12.76
N GLY A 780 19.14 -23.74 13.18
CA GLY A 780 18.76 -23.65 14.58
C GLY A 780 19.80 -22.97 15.45
N TYR A 781 19.60 -23.05 16.76
CA TYR A 781 20.48 -22.47 17.77
C TYR A 781 20.62 -23.39 18.98
N ASP A 782 21.77 -23.32 19.64
CA ASP A 782 22.02 -24.14 20.81
C ASP A 782 21.51 -23.47 22.09
N THR A 783 20.83 -24.25 22.92
CA THR A 783 20.52 -23.92 24.32
C THR A 783 21.33 -24.82 25.25
N LYS A 784 21.38 -24.50 26.55
CA LYS A 784 22.19 -25.24 27.53
C LYS A 784 21.97 -26.76 27.51
N ASP A 785 20.75 -27.20 27.16
CA ASP A 785 20.34 -28.61 27.27
C ASP A 785 19.92 -29.24 25.94
N LYS A 786 19.75 -28.47 24.85
CA LYS A 786 19.32 -28.99 23.54
C LYS A 786 19.53 -28.00 22.39
N HIS A 787 19.68 -28.55 21.19
CA HIS A 787 19.53 -27.82 19.93
C HIS A 787 18.06 -27.45 19.69
N ARG A 788 17.78 -26.27 19.15
CA ARG A 788 16.41 -25.79 18.86
C ARG A 788 16.31 -25.18 17.46
N ASN A 789 15.30 -25.61 16.72
CA ASN A 789 14.95 -25.03 15.43
C ASN A 789 14.10 -23.76 15.59
N ILE A 790 14.04 -22.95 14.54
CA ILE A 790 13.16 -21.76 14.45
C ILE A 790 12.18 -22.02 13.29
N PRO A 791 10.94 -22.46 13.57
CA PRO A 791 9.94 -22.65 12.52
C PRO A 791 9.67 -21.35 11.76
N ASN A 792 9.69 -21.40 10.43
CA ASN A 792 9.51 -20.23 9.58
C ASN A 792 8.91 -20.63 8.23
N ILE A 793 7.67 -20.24 7.96
CA ILE A 793 6.99 -20.63 6.72
C ILE A 793 7.77 -20.17 5.48
N ALA A 794 8.40 -18.99 5.54
CA ALA A 794 9.18 -18.40 4.46
C ALA A 794 10.46 -19.16 4.10
N LEU A 795 10.78 -20.22 4.85
CA LEU A 795 11.90 -21.12 4.63
C LEU A 795 11.45 -22.56 4.34
N GLY A 796 10.16 -22.80 4.13
CA GLY A 796 9.62 -24.12 3.78
C GLY A 796 9.12 -24.96 4.95
N TRP A 797 8.74 -24.34 6.06
CA TRP A 797 8.07 -25.04 7.17
C TRP A 797 6.56 -25.11 6.94
N ASN A 798 5.95 -26.28 7.10
CA ASN A 798 4.49 -26.44 7.11
C ASN A 798 3.90 -26.12 8.50
N ARG A 799 2.57 -26.04 8.58
CA ARG A 799 1.84 -25.70 9.82
C ARG A 799 2.01 -26.72 10.96
N ASP A 800 2.39 -27.95 10.66
CA ASP A 800 2.60 -29.02 11.64
C ASP A 800 4.03 -28.99 12.23
N GLU A 801 4.76 -27.88 11.98
CA GLU A 801 6.16 -27.70 12.35
C GLU A 801 7.09 -28.74 11.70
N GLU A 802 6.70 -29.24 10.53
CA GLU A 802 7.55 -30.10 9.73
C GLU A 802 8.26 -29.27 8.66
N PHE A 803 9.53 -29.57 8.46
CA PHE A 803 10.32 -28.92 7.44
C PHE A 803 10.17 -29.67 6.12
N ILE A 804 9.47 -29.07 5.16
CA ILE A 804 9.34 -29.58 3.79
C ILE A 804 10.48 -29.05 2.92
N GLY A 805 10.86 -27.79 3.15
CA GLY A 805 11.90 -27.08 2.43
C GLY A 805 11.52 -26.63 1.03
N PHE A 806 12.52 -26.13 0.32
CA PHE A 806 12.43 -25.80 -1.10
C PHE A 806 13.01 -26.93 -1.94
N ASN A 807 12.62 -26.99 -3.22
CA ASN A 807 13.19 -27.95 -4.17
C ASN A 807 14.73 -27.84 -4.17
N GLU A 808 15.27 -26.65 -4.40
CA GLU A 808 16.71 -26.35 -4.21
C GLU A 808 16.93 -24.87 -3.88
N MET A 809 17.72 -24.58 -2.84
CA MET A 809 18.26 -23.25 -2.54
C MET A 809 19.79 -23.30 -2.43
N TYR A 810 20.47 -22.39 -3.13
CA TYR A 810 21.92 -22.38 -3.24
C TYR A 810 22.53 -21.32 -2.31
N MET A 811 23.35 -21.76 -1.36
CA MET A 811 23.94 -20.90 -0.33
C MET A 811 25.25 -20.26 -0.81
N ILE A 812 25.41 -18.95 -0.61
CA ILE A 812 26.63 -18.19 -1.00
C ILE A 812 27.39 -17.51 0.15
#